data_AF-A0A832C6T7-F1
#
_entry.id   AF-A0A832C6T7-F1
#
_cell.length_a   1.000
_cell.length_b   1.000
_cell.length_c   1.000
_cell.angle_alpha   90.00
_cell.angle_beta   90.00
_cell.angle_gamma   90.00
#
_symmetry.space_group_name_H-M   'P 1'
#
loop_
_entity.id
_entity.type
_entity.pdbx_description
1 polymer ?
#
loop_
_entity_poly.entity_id
_entity_poly.type
_entity_poly.pdbx_seq_one_letter_code
_entity_poly.pdbx_strand_id
1 'polypeptide(L)'
;MGRKREFLLGSLLCLVLLFFDLMSHPYIAFGRDLRVPRDYPLIQRAIDASSSGDRILVAEGTYLEQVRLKPGIKLEGGWSKQFTQRDPQKYQTIIDAKGKEGWAVLAASNTVFDGFIVQNATQVKTEKEEYGSGLYCLSVQQVIIRNNIFRQNEPSGIYAGSSQLTIVGNHILKNAKAGIHLEKGSTLLIQSNIIESNKEAGISTLSKIPNRIEVLGNRVFHNGRGGIDCQNATGKVYNNIVYENREAGIRGCIVPLEVINNTVVGNAQAGVSIDDQSKEIIIKNNIIAFNGESGIMSAQRGYSYNLLFANAEEEYCDPNLLPCIRSQHAGYEDEESFRKIGHIIADPMFVDAKSHNYHLLPGSPAIDAGDGNPVYADKNFPPSLGSERNDLGAYGGPYTVAEERAAANRPPLARAEISSPIFVGDTARLDASASSDPDGDALKIQWALLSVPPGSKAKIFRAEGPKSSFQADLAGEYRVSLKLVDRWGAQAETILSAKVEKNHPPTAYAGEDLEAVSVGDTIKVSGEVSSDDDGDRLSFRWEFAAKPEKSQARLSDPTSAAPFFIVDQPGCYILRLTVDDGQVNSLPDEILINTVYEAPDRIRHVPAQYPTIQSAVDAARAGDTILVQAGTYRENVYIDKQVNLKGVGWPVIDGGGKPGNVDTVKIDSLGEQAGRIEGFVITGGGSGPLAHGLSAWDSAPTICNNQFTGNLNNGLGLHGRQLLTEKAQVYGNLVYGNKGGIGNGRGSCANIHHNYIFRNSVFGIGCRGFSAPRIEHNYIFENDIGIGMREVSSPKIVGNYIYHNKRGIVLSPVSTVKASAGEDILVQNNLIFQNQKSGLMASSFNLSRLLIINNTIDSNGREKPSRQAGGIILGWPWPARFEAVIQNNVITNNSGAGVLNYPGPQDVRGAGDEAAAEARGAAAPAGESKRLGGAKLLLSHNNLWNNTENYSGCLAADQDILQDPLFIAKGPQPWMRYFLSQTAAGQSRNSPCVDAAGQVAATLSPYLKNLAQYTTRADLKPDAAALDLGFHYLAAECGQDLPALVKEKLEGGQK
;
A
#
# COMPACT_ATOMS: atom_id res chain seq x y z
N MET A 1 55.51 -6.77 6.81
CA MET A 1 55.52 -7.83 5.77
C MET A 1 54.81 -9.11 6.27
N GLY A 2 53.56 -9.02 6.74
CA GLY A 2 52.92 -10.20 7.38
C GLY A 2 51.43 -10.10 7.71
N ARG A 3 50.63 -9.28 7.02
CA ARG A 3 49.16 -9.19 7.23
C ARG A 3 48.36 -8.82 5.97
N LYS A 4 48.77 -9.33 4.80
CA LYS A 4 48.04 -9.14 3.52
C LYS A 4 47.82 -10.45 2.74
N ARG A 5 47.99 -11.62 3.36
CA ARG A 5 47.88 -12.93 2.68
C ARG A 5 46.66 -13.79 3.05
N GLU A 6 45.78 -13.35 3.95
CA GLU A 6 44.60 -14.16 4.36
C GLU A 6 43.28 -13.74 3.69
N PHE A 7 43.23 -12.57 3.02
CA PHE A 7 42.00 -12.06 2.40
C PHE A 7 41.74 -12.53 0.96
N LEU A 8 42.58 -13.43 0.43
CA LEU A 8 42.46 -13.98 -0.93
C LEU A 8 42.15 -15.49 -0.96
N LEU A 9 41.99 -16.15 0.19
CA LEU A 9 41.72 -17.60 0.25
C LEU A 9 40.23 -17.97 0.45
N GLY A 10 39.36 -17.04 0.87
CA GLY A 10 37.95 -17.34 1.17
C GLY A 10 37.01 -17.25 -0.03
N SER A 11 37.23 -16.29 -0.93
CA SER A 11 36.38 -16.02 -2.09
C SER A 11 36.83 -16.74 -3.37
N LEU A 12 38.08 -17.24 -3.40
CA LEU A 12 38.57 -18.07 -4.49
C LEU A 12 38.05 -19.51 -4.40
N LEU A 13 37.63 -20.01 -3.22
CA LEU A 13 37.27 -21.43 -3.05
C LEU A 13 35.86 -21.79 -3.58
N CYS A 14 34.93 -20.81 -3.68
CA CYS A 14 33.58 -21.05 -4.23
C CYS A 14 33.50 -20.87 -5.76
N LEU A 15 34.27 -19.96 -6.35
CA LEU A 15 34.33 -19.81 -7.81
C LEU A 15 35.25 -20.85 -8.46
N VAL A 16 36.26 -21.34 -7.74
CA VAL A 16 37.13 -22.42 -8.21
C VAL A 16 36.39 -23.76 -8.30
N LEU A 17 35.32 -24.00 -7.55
CA LEU A 17 34.56 -25.26 -7.63
C LEU A 17 33.55 -25.33 -8.80
N LEU A 18 33.16 -24.19 -9.39
CA LEU A 18 32.28 -24.15 -10.57
C LEU A 18 33.03 -23.92 -11.89
N PHE A 19 34.24 -23.35 -11.86
CA PHE A 19 35.06 -23.13 -13.07
C PHE A 19 36.23 -24.13 -13.27
N PHE A 20 36.61 -24.95 -12.28
CA PHE A 20 37.60 -26.03 -12.50
C PHE A 20 37.02 -27.32 -13.11
N ASP A 21 35.71 -27.40 -13.35
CA ASP A 21 35.13 -28.58 -14.01
C ASP A 21 35.28 -28.53 -15.55
N LEU A 22 35.79 -27.42 -16.11
CA LEU A 22 35.95 -27.25 -17.56
C LEU A 22 37.39 -27.12 -18.08
N MET A 23 38.43 -26.83 -17.27
CA MET A 23 39.79 -26.64 -17.83
C MET A 23 41.01 -27.10 -17.01
N SER A 24 40.87 -27.98 -16.00
CA SER A 24 42.03 -28.78 -15.57
C SER A 24 41.63 -29.97 -14.70
N HIS A 25 41.18 -31.04 -15.34
CA HIS A 25 41.44 -32.38 -14.84
C HIS A 25 42.37 -33.06 -15.84
N PRO A 26 43.51 -33.64 -15.42
CA PRO A 26 44.15 -34.65 -16.26
C PRO A 26 43.06 -35.70 -16.52
N TYR A 27 42.81 -36.02 -17.79
CA TYR A 27 41.89 -37.06 -18.23
C TYR A 27 41.83 -38.23 -17.23
N ILE A 28 40.86 -38.23 -16.32
CA ILE A 28 40.51 -39.44 -15.58
C ILE A 28 39.71 -40.23 -16.59
N ALA A 29 40.34 -41.26 -17.15
CA ALA A 29 39.66 -42.20 -18.02
C ALA A 29 38.43 -42.73 -17.27
N PHE A 30 37.24 -42.36 -17.72
CA PHE A 30 36.02 -43.01 -17.25
C PHE A 30 36.12 -44.51 -17.55
N GLY A 31 35.58 -45.32 -16.64
CA GLY A 31 35.40 -46.74 -16.88
C GLY A 31 34.44 -46.99 -18.05
N ARG A 32 34.13 -48.26 -18.29
CA ARG A 32 33.27 -48.68 -19.41
C ARG A 32 31.84 -48.16 -19.22
N ASP A 33 31.18 -47.92 -20.35
CA ASP A 33 29.73 -47.65 -20.42
C ASP A 33 28.98 -49.00 -20.51
N LEU A 34 28.13 -49.31 -19.53
CA LEU A 34 27.26 -50.50 -19.51
C LEU A 34 25.81 -50.08 -19.73
N ARG A 35 25.15 -50.59 -20.77
CA ARG A 35 23.81 -50.15 -21.18
C ARG A 35 22.73 -51.14 -20.75
N VAL A 36 21.67 -50.65 -20.14
CA VAL A 36 20.51 -51.46 -19.70
C VAL A 36 19.26 -50.99 -20.44
N PRO A 37 18.56 -51.85 -21.22
CA PRO A 37 18.68 -53.31 -21.25
C PRO A 37 19.63 -53.88 -22.34
N ARG A 38 20.35 -53.05 -23.10
CA ARG A 38 21.08 -53.49 -24.32
C ARG A 38 22.18 -54.52 -24.04
N ASP A 39 23.06 -54.23 -23.09
CA ASP A 39 24.21 -55.07 -22.74
C ASP A 39 23.84 -56.04 -21.60
N TYR A 40 22.92 -55.62 -20.71
CA TYR A 40 22.43 -56.40 -19.58
C TYR A 40 20.92 -56.22 -19.42
N PRO A 41 20.13 -57.29 -19.18
CA PRO A 41 18.67 -57.20 -19.14
C PRO A 41 18.11 -56.54 -17.87
N LEU A 42 18.90 -56.46 -16.79
CA LEU A 42 18.50 -55.92 -15.48
C LEU A 42 19.55 -54.91 -15.00
N ILE A 43 19.13 -53.89 -14.26
CA ILE A 43 20.03 -52.88 -13.69
C ILE A 43 21.04 -53.55 -12.75
N GLN A 44 20.57 -54.45 -11.87
CA GLN A 44 21.48 -55.14 -10.94
C GLN A 44 22.58 -55.93 -11.66
N ARG A 45 22.29 -56.54 -12.82
CA ARG A 45 23.28 -57.32 -13.57
C ARG A 45 24.38 -56.44 -14.17
N ALA A 46 24.05 -55.24 -14.62
CA ALA A 46 25.06 -54.27 -15.05
C ALA A 46 25.93 -53.83 -13.87
N ILE A 47 25.33 -53.58 -12.69
CA ILE A 47 26.08 -53.23 -11.48
C ILE A 47 27.02 -54.37 -11.06
N ASP A 48 26.55 -55.62 -11.08
CA ASP A 48 27.36 -56.79 -10.75
C ASP A 48 28.56 -56.95 -11.69
N ALA A 49 28.44 -56.55 -12.96
CA ALA A 49 29.52 -56.56 -13.95
C ALA A 49 30.44 -55.32 -13.90
N SER A 50 29.99 -54.23 -13.29
CA SER A 50 30.73 -52.96 -13.23
C SER A 50 31.91 -52.99 -12.25
N SER A 51 32.89 -52.14 -12.54
CA SER A 51 34.05 -51.77 -11.71
C SER A 51 33.98 -50.29 -11.30
N SER A 52 34.74 -49.90 -10.28
CA SER A 52 34.86 -48.49 -9.86
C SER A 52 35.28 -47.61 -11.04
N GLY A 53 34.58 -46.51 -11.26
CA GLY A 53 34.74 -45.60 -12.40
C GLY A 53 33.82 -45.89 -13.60
N ASP A 54 33.16 -47.05 -13.66
CA ASP A 54 32.22 -47.38 -14.74
C ASP A 54 30.93 -46.55 -14.65
N ARG A 55 30.32 -46.35 -15.82
CA ARG A 55 29.01 -45.70 -15.99
C ARG A 55 27.98 -46.70 -16.44
N ILE A 56 26.82 -46.69 -15.79
CA ILE A 56 25.69 -47.54 -16.13
C ILE A 56 24.58 -46.65 -16.65
N LEU A 57 24.26 -46.80 -17.94
CA LEU A 57 23.25 -46.01 -18.64
C LEU A 57 21.98 -46.84 -18.74
N VAL A 58 20.87 -46.32 -18.21
CA VAL A 58 19.60 -47.04 -18.14
C VAL A 58 18.58 -46.33 -19.02
N ALA A 59 18.07 -47.06 -20.01
CA ALA A 59 17.06 -46.54 -20.93
C ALA A 59 15.70 -46.36 -20.25
N GLU A 60 14.86 -45.52 -20.84
CA GLU A 60 13.45 -45.35 -20.45
C GLU A 60 12.72 -46.69 -20.31
N GLY A 61 11.91 -46.81 -19.27
CA GLY A 61 11.19 -48.03 -18.94
C GLY A 61 11.01 -48.24 -17.44
N THR A 62 10.21 -49.25 -17.10
CA THR A 62 9.96 -49.67 -15.72
C THR A 62 10.73 -50.95 -15.40
N TYR A 63 11.52 -50.90 -14.36
CA TYR A 63 12.39 -51.96 -13.89
C TYR A 63 11.88 -52.44 -12.53
N LEU A 64 11.24 -53.61 -12.51
CA LEU A 64 10.71 -54.22 -11.29
C LEU A 64 11.83 -54.96 -10.55
N GLU A 65 12.67 -54.22 -9.84
CA GLU A 65 13.85 -54.74 -9.16
C GLU A 65 14.23 -53.92 -7.92
N GLN A 66 15.00 -54.54 -7.03
CA GLN A 66 15.73 -53.86 -5.96
C GLN A 66 17.19 -53.77 -6.39
N VAL A 67 17.77 -52.57 -6.31
CA VAL A 67 19.11 -52.28 -6.81
C VAL A 67 20.09 -51.98 -5.68
N ARG A 68 21.19 -52.73 -5.60
CA ARG A 68 22.31 -52.49 -4.68
C ARG A 68 23.51 -51.95 -5.43
N LEU A 69 23.88 -50.71 -5.15
CA LEU A 69 25.02 -50.04 -5.78
C LEU A 69 26.36 -50.64 -5.32
N LYS A 70 27.38 -50.53 -6.18
CA LYS A 70 28.79 -50.76 -5.83
C LYS A 70 29.51 -49.44 -5.61
N PRO A 71 30.56 -49.39 -4.77
CA PRO A 71 31.33 -48.18 -4.60
C PRO A 71 31.98 -47.70 -5.92
N GLY A 72 32.02 -46.39 -6.14
CA GLY A 72 32.76 -45.79 -7.25
C GLY A 72 32.04 -45.75 -8.61
N ILE A 73 30.78 -46.20 -8.70
CA ILE A 73 30.04 -46.25 -9.98
C ILE A 73 29.13 -45.04 -10.16
N LYS A 74 28.80 -44.73 -11.42
CA LYS A 74 27.78 -43.75 -11.79
C LYS A 74 26.60 -44.44 -12.46
N LEU A 75 25.41 -44.33 -11.88
CA LEU A 75 24.17 -44.89 -12.40
C LEU A 75 23.29 -43.75 -12.93
N GLU A 76 22.99 -43.77 -14.23
CA GLU A 76 22.28 -42.71 -14.96
C GLU A 76 21.01 -43.25 -15.63
N GLY A 77 19.85 -42.75 -15.21
CA GLY A 77 18.58 -42.88 -15.91
C GLY A 77 18.38 -41.73 -16.91
N GLY A 78 17.25 -41.75 -17.61
CA GLY A 78 16.92 -40.69 -18.57
C GLY A 78 17.41 -40.93 -19.99
N TRP A 79 17.84 -42.14 -20.34
CA TRP A 79 18.35 -42.43 -21.69
C TRP A 79 17.24 -42.90 -22.64
N SER A 80 17.25 -42.42 -23.88
CA SER A 80 16.47 -43.04 -24.97
C SER A 80 16.82 -44.52 -25.14
N LYS A 81 15.90 -45.34 -25.67
CA LYS A 81 16.18 -46.76 -26.00
C LYS A 81 17.40 -46.97 -26.91
N GLN A 82 17.73 -45.97 -27.72
CA GLN A 82 18.88 -45.99 -28.63
C GLN A 82 20.20 -45.55 -27.95
N PHE A 83 20.16 -44.99 -26.74
CA PHE A 83 21.29 -44.41 -26.01
C PHE A 83 21.99 -43.26 -26.74
N THR A 84 21.26 -42.51 -27.56
CA THR A 84 21.78 -41.36 -28.33
C THR A 84 21.43 -40.02 -27.71
N GLN A 85 20.42 -39.98 -26.85
CA GLN A 85 19.95 -38.79 -26.14
C GLN A 85 19.69 -39.12 -24.67
N ARG A 86 19.96 -38.15 -23.80
CA ARG A 86 19.64 -38.19 -22.37
C ARG A 86 18.84 -36.96 -21.96
N ASP A 87 17.68 -37.21 -21.37
CA ASP A 87 16.79 -36.22 -20.77
C ASP A 87 15.90 -36.95 -19.75
N PRO A 88 16.19 -36.84 -18.44
CA PRO A 88 15.44 -37.51 -17.39
C PRO A 88 13.95 -37.15 -17.30
N GLN A 89 13.54 -35.98 -17.81
CA GLN A 89 12.12 -35.59 -17.82
C GLN A 89 11.37 -36.26 -18.97
N LYS A 90 12.03 -36.37 -20.14
CA LYS A 90 11.46 -36.98 -21.36
C LYS A 90 11.54 -38.51 -21.36
N TYR A 91 12.67 -39.08 -21.00
CA TYR A 91 12.96 -40.52 -21.11
C TYR A 91 12.93 -41.19 -19.74
N GLN A 92 11.74 -41.27 -19.14
CA GLN A 92 11.59 -41.68 -17.74
C GLN A 92 12.09 -43.12 -17.48
N THR A 93 13.00 -43.25 -16.52
CA THR A 93 13.53 -44.54 -16.03
C THR A 93 13.01 -44.79 -14.62
N ILE A 94 12.23 -45.84 -14.43
CA ILE A 94 11.55 -46.14 -13.15
C ILE A 94 12.16 -47.39 -12.51
N ILE A 95 12.68 -47.27 -11.29
CA ILE A 95 12.98 -48.40 -10.40
C ILE A 95 11.76 -48.60 -9.49
N ASP A 96 11.06 -49.72 -9.67
CA ASP A 96 9.84 -50.05 -8.94
C ASP A 96 10.09 -51.25 -8.01
N ALA A 97 9.97 -51.02 -6.70
CA ALA A 97 10.15 -52.06 -5.68
C ALA A 97 8.85 -52.76 -5.29
N LYS A 98 7.78 -52.63 -6.07
CA LYS A 98 6.47 -53.26 -5.78
C LYS A 98 6.61 -54.76 -5.51
N GLY A 99 6.06 -55.21 -4.38
CA GLY A 99 6.12 -56.61 -3.96
C GLY A 99 7.49 -57.04 -3.41
N LYS A 100 8.38 -56.08 -3.14
CA LYS A 100 9.65 -56.30 -2.46
C LYS A 100 9.65 -55.55 -1.13
N GLU A 101 10.24 -56.17 -0.11
CA GLU A 101 10.35 -55.60 1.22
C GLU A 101 11.71 -54.90 1.39
N GLY A 102 11.72 -53.79 2.13
CA GLY A 102 12.90 -52.99 2.46
C GLY A 102 13.06 -51.77 1.58
N TRP A 103 14.15 -51.72 0.82
CA TRP A 103 14.56 -50.55 0.04
C TRP A 103 14.35 -50.78 -1.47
N ALA A 104 14.17 -49.71 -2.26
CA ALA A 104 14.23 -49.83 -3.72
C ALA A 104 15.68 -49.75 -4.22
N VAL A 105 16.46 -48.83 -3.65
CA VAL A 105 17.89 -48.68 -3.93
C VAL A 105 18.69 -48.68 -2.63
N LEU A 106 19.72 -49.53 -2.55
CA LEU A 106 20.72 -49.53 -1.48
C LEU A 106 22.00 -48.85 -1.96
N ALA A 107 22.36 -47.75 -1.32
CA ALA A 107 23.49 -46.92 -1.73
C ALA A 107 24.85 -47.55 -1.37
N ALA A 108 25.90 -47.07 -2.05
CA ALA A 108 27.30 -47.37 -1.76
C ALA A 108 28.15 -46.10 -1.86
N SER A 109 29.29 -46.05 -1.17
CA SER A 109 30.15 -44.85 -1.14
C SER A 109 30.71 -44.48 -2.51
N ASN A 110 31.00 -43.19 -2.73
CA ASN A 110 31.59 -42.66 -3.95
C ASN A 110 30.74 -42.94 -5.20
N THR A 111 29.41 -42.83 -5.08
CA THR A 111 28.48 -43.11 -6.18
C THR A 111 27.71 -41.88 -6.61
N VAL A 112 27.29 -41.88 -7.88
CA VAL A 112 26.35 -40.88 -8.43
C VAL A 112 25.09 -41.61 -8.88
N PHE A 113 23.94 -41.16 -8.37
CA PHE A 113 22.60 -41.66 -8.71
C PHE A 113 21.78 -40.53 -9.34
N ASP A 114 21.56 -40.63 -10.65
CA ASP A 114 21.10 -39.50 -11.48
C ASP A 114 19.97 -39.87 -12.45
N GLY A 115 18.81 -39.22 -12.33
CA GLY A 115 17.76 -39.26 -13.36
C GLY A 115 16.75 -40.42 -13.27
N PHE A 116 16.43 -40.91 -12.07
CA PHE A 116 15.48 -42.02 -11.86
C PHE A 116 14.20 -41.59 -11.16
N ILE A 117 13.11 -42.29 -11.46
CA ILE A 117 11.92 -42.36 -10.61
C ILE A 117 12.06 -43.60 -9.72
N VAL A 118 11.96 -43.45 -8.40
CA VAL A 118 12.07 -44.54 -7.42
C VAL A 118 10.78 -44.63 -6.60
N GLN A 119 10.12 -45.80 -6.63
CA GLN A 119 8.80 -45.97 -6.04
C GLN A 119 8.53 -47.34 -5.41
N ASN A 120 7.49 -47.37 -4.56
CA ASN A 120 6.89 -48.56 -3.95
C ASN A 120 7.82 -49.39 -3.04
N ALA A 121 8.89 -48.80 -2.49
CA ALA A 121 9.64 -49.43 -1.41
C ALA A 121 8.73 -49.57 -0.17
N THR A 122 8.79 -50.71 0.53
CA THR A 122 7.95 -51.00 1.70
C THR A 122 8.83 -51.27 2.92
N GLN A 123 8.56 -50.61 4.05
CA GLN A 123 9.38 -50.77 5.25
C GLN A 123 9.31 -52.19 5.81
N VAL A 124 10.47 -52.75 6.19
CA VAL A 124 10.56 -53.95 7.01
C VAL A 124 10.59 -53.54 8.48
N LYS A 125 9.68 -54.12 9.28
CA LYS A 125 9.66 -53.97 10.74
C LYS A 125 9.80 -55.34 11.38
N THR A 126 10.87 -55.51 12.16
CA THR A 126 11.10 -56.69 13.00
C THR A 126 11.24 -56.26 14.46
N GLU A 127 11.25 -57.22 15.39
CA GLU A 127 11.51 -56.92 16.81
C GLU A 127 12.88 -56.25 17.07
N LYS A 128 13.85 -56.40 16.15
CA LYS A 128 15.23 -55.95 16.31
C LYS A 128 15.60 -54.74 15.45
N GLU A 129 14.98 -54.60 14.28
CA GLU A 129 15.38 -53.62 13.27
C GLU A 129 14.17 -53.12 12.45
N GLU A 130 14.20 -51.81 12.15
CA GLU A 130 13.34 -51.16 11.16
C GLU A 130 14.22 -50.62 10.02
N TYR A 131 14.01 -51.09 8.78
CA TYR A 131 14.77 -50.63 7.62
C TYR A 131 13.93 -50.60 6.34
N GLY A 132 14.39 -49.83 5.36
CA GLY A 132 13.69 -49.58 4.10
C GLY A 132 13.62 -48.09 3.79
N SER A 133 13.37 -47.74 2.53
CA SER A 133 13.13 -46.41 1.95
C SER A 133 13.27 -46.50 0.42
N GLY A 134 12.88 -45.45 -0.31
CA GLY A 134 13.17 -45.37 -1.75
C GLY A 134 14.67 -45.53 -2.01
N LEU A 135 15.49 -44.63 -1.46
CA LEU A 135 16.94 -44.76 -1.40
C LEU A 135 17.39 -44.89 0.05
N TYR A 136 18.07 -46.00 0.37
CA TYR A 136 18.56 -46.31 1.70
C TYR A 136 20.08 -46.16 1.76
N CYS A 137 20.56 -45.15 2.50
CA CYS A 137 21.96 -44.85 2.71
C CYS A 137 22.35 -45.13 4.17
N LEU A 138 23.23 -46.11 4.40
CA LEU A 138 23.71 -46.46 5.74
C LEU A 138 25.23 -46.58 5.72
N SER A 139 25.90 -45.74 6.51
CA SER A 139 27.37 -45.70 6.63
C SER A 139 28.10 -45.49 5.29
N VAL A 140 27.55 -44.66 4.41
CA VAL A 140 28.14 -44.34 3.10
C VAL A 140 28.68 -42.92 3.04
N GLN A 141 29.71 -42.70 2.21
CA GLN A 141 30.34 -41.39 2.05
C GLN A 141 30.35 -40.96 0.58
N GLN A 142 30.36 -39.65 0.34
CA GLN A 142 30.46 -39.03 -0.99
C GLN A 142 29.44 -39.59 -2.01
N VAL A 143 28.16 -39.65 -1.61
CA VAL A 143 27.08 -40.08 -2.52
C VAL A 143 26.36 -38.85 -3.06
N ILE A 144 26.28 -38.74 -4.39
CA ILE A 144 25.57 -37.66 -5.09
C ILE A 144 24.25 -38.20 -5.62
N ILE A 145 23.15 -37.56 -5.25
CA ILE A 145 21.78 -37.92 -5.61
C ILE A 145 21.18 -36.71 -6.33
N ARG A 146 20.93 -36.82 -7.63
CA ARG A 146 20.43 -35.67 -8.41
C ARG A 146 19.41 -35.99 -9.49
N ASN A 147 18.54 -35.04 -9.79
CA ASN A 147 17.53 -35.16 -10.86
C ASN A 147 16.61 -36.38 -10.73
N ASN A 148 16.37 -36.88 -9.51
CA ASN A 148 15.51 -38.05 -9.28
C ASN A 148 14.13 -37.65 -8.76
N ILE A 149 13.15 -38.55 -8.92
CA ILE A 149 11.83 -38.47 -8.31
C ILE A 149 11.67 -39.61 -7.29
N PHE A 150 11.43 -39.31 -6.02
CA PHE A 150 11.17 -40.32 -4.98
C PHE A 150 9.70 -40.23 -4.55
N ARG A 151 8.89 -41.24 -4.89
CA ARG A 151 7.46 -41.23 -4.59
C ARG A 151 6.89 -42.53 -4.06
N GLN A 152 5.87 -42.44 -3.20
CA GLN A 152 5.14 -43.61 -2.71
C GLN A 152 6.03 -44.67 -2.03
N ASN A 153 7.11 -44.23 -1.38
CA ASN A 153 7.98 -45.12 -0.62
C ASN A 153 7.63 -45.10 0.87
N GLU A 154 7.90 -46.21 1.55
CA GLU A 154 7.78 -46.39 2.99
C GLU A 154 9.14 -46.83 3.57
N PRO A 155 9.62 -46.20 4.67
CA PRO A 155 9.02 -45.04 5.32
C PRO A 155 9.28 -43.74 4.55
N SER A 156 10.49 -43.52 4.03
CA SER A 156 10.91 -42.23 3.47
C SER A 156 11.31 -42.34 2.00
N GLY A 157 11.33 -41.22 1.30
CA GLY A 157 11.89 -41.15 -0.06
C GLY A 157 13.39 -41.44 -0.04
N ILE A 158 14.12 -40.70 0.80
CA ILE A 158 15.55 -40.88 1.03
C ILE A 158 15.80 -41.02 2.53
N TYR A 159 16.58 -42.03 2.92
CA TYR A 159 17.04 -42.23 4.29
C TYR A 159 18.57 -42.19 4.35
N ALA A 160 19.10 -41.50 5.36
CA ALA A 160 20.52 -41.36 5.63
C ALA A 160 20.86 -41.65 7.10
N GLY A 161 21.58 -42.74 7.35
CA GLY A 161 22.13 -43.08 8.67
C GLY A 161 23.66 -43.07 8.64
N SER A 162 24.31 -42.31 9.53
CA SER A 162 25.78 -42.17 9.60
C SER A 162 26.46 -41.94 8.23
N SER A 163 25.84 -41.12 7.38
CA SER A 163 26.23 -41.00 5.96
C SER A 163 26.57 -39.56 5.56
N GLN A 164 27.34 -39.41 4.47
CA GLN A 164 27.63 -38.13 3.83
C GLN A 164 27.04 -38.07 2.41
N LEU A 165 26.00 -37.25 2.21
CA LEU A 165 25.26 -37.18 0.94
C LEU A 165 25.13 -35.74 0.41
N THR A 166 25.07 -35.63 -0.92
CA THR A 166 24.71 -34.41 -1.65
C THR A 166 23.45 -34.69 -2.46
N ILE A 167 22.34 -34.04 -2.09
CA ILE A 167 21.00 -34.25 -2.65
C ILE A 167 20.61 -32.97 -3.41
N VAL A 168 20.62 -33.01 -4.74
CA VAL A 168 20.48 -31.81 -5.58
C VAL A 168 19.41 -31.98 -6.67
N GLY A 169 18.46 -31.05 -6.77
CA GLY A 169 17.54 -31.05 -7.92
C GLY A 169 16.59 -32.25 -8.00
N ASN A 170 16.22 -32.84 -6.86
CA ASN A 170 15.31 -33.98 -6.79
C ASN A 170 13.87 -33.53 -6.46
N HIS A 171 12.89 -34.35 -6.82
CA HIS A 171 11.48 -34.19 -6.44
C HIS A 171 11.03 -35.33 -5.53
N ILE A 172 10.72 -35.02 -4.27
CA ILE A 172 10.46 -36.03 -3.23
C ILE A 172 9.06 -35.83 -2.69
N LEU A 173 8.16 -36.77 -3.02
CA LEU A 173 6.73 -36.56 -2.80
C LEU A 173 5.94 -37.80 -2.39
N LYS A 174 4.87 -37.60 -1.61
CA LYS A 174 3.89 -38.67 -1.30
C LYS A 174 4.50 -39.91 -0.65
N ASN A 175 5.56 -39.76 0.15
CA ASN A 175 6.14 -40.85 0.93
C ASN A 175 5.39 -41.02 2.26
N ALA A 176 5.46 -42.23 2.82
CA ALA A 176 4.63 -42.64 3.95
C ALA A 176 5.01 -42.00 5.30
N LYS A 177 6.25 -41.49 5.42
CA LYS A 177 6.73 -40.65 6.52
C LYS A 177 7.37 -39.38 5.96
N ALA A 178 8.64 -39.12 6.27
CA ALA A 178 9.34 -37.93 5.81
C ALA A 178 9.82 -38.06 4.36
N GLY A 179 9.98 -36.94 3.67
CA GLY A 179 10.62 -36.93 2.34
C GLY A 179 12.08 -37.38 2.42
N ILE A 180 12.86 -36.64 3.21
CA ILE A 180 14.26 -36.96 3.55
C ILE A 180 14.35 -37.17 5.06
N HIS A 181 14.91 -38.31 5.48
CA HIS A 181 15.15 -38.60 6.89
C HIS A 181 16.63 -38.84 7.17
N LEU A 182 17.17 -38.17 8.19
CA LEU A 182 18.58 -38.19 8.56
C LEU A 182 18.76 -38.55 10.03
N GLU A 183 19.68 -39.47 10.31
CA GLU A 183 20.02 -39.85 11.68
C GLU A 183 21.50 -40.26 11.86
N LYS A 184 21.89 -40.45 13.12
CA LYS A 184 23.16 -41.04 13.57
C LYS A 184 24.39 -40.24 13.10
N GLY A 185 24.31 -38.91 13.18
CA GLY A 185 25.44 -38.03 12.87
C GLY A 185 25.73 -37.88 11.37
N SER A 186 24.70 -37.94 10.53
CA SER A 186 24.84 -37.78 9.08
C SER A 186 25.18 -36.33 8.70
N THR A 187 25.92 -36.16 7.60
CA THR A 187 26.31 -34.84 7.04
C THR A 187 25.75 -34.67 5.64
N LEU A 188 24.79 -33.77 5.46
CA LEU A 188 24.07 -33.62 4.19
C LEU A 188 24.10 -32.19 3.63
N LEU A 189 24.32 -32.09 2.33
CA LEU A 189 23.96 -30.91 1.52
C LEU A 189 22.66 -31.22 0.77
N ILE A 190 21.60 -30.46 1.03
CA ILE A 190 20.28 -30.60 0.43
C ILE A 190 19.99 -29.31 -0.33
N GLN A 191 20.08 -29.36 -1.66
CA GLN A 191 20.04 -28.16 -2.48
C GLN A 191 19.03 -28.24 -3.64
N SER A 192 18.27 -27.18 -3.88
CA SER A 192 17.43 -27.04 -5.08
C SER A 192 16.42 -28.19 -5.30
N ASN A 193 15.97 -28.83 -4.22
CA ASN A 193 14.98 -29.90 -4.29
C ASN A 193 13.55 -29.37 -4.14
N ILE A 194 12.58 -30.12 -4.65
CA ILE A 194 11.14 -29.95 -4.42
C ILE A 194 10.70 -31.08 -3.49
N ILE A 195 10.20 -30.76 -2.30
CA ILE A 195 9.82 -31.74 -1.28
C ILE A 195 8.40 -31.47 -0.82
N GLU A 196 7.46 -32.30 -1.25
CA GLU A 196 6.04 -31.99 -1.07
C GLU A 196 5.15 -33.18 -0.71
N SER A 197 4.01 -32.91 -0.07
CA SER A 197 2.94 -33.90 0.10
C SER A 197 3.38 -35.21 0.79
N ASN A 198 4.45 -35.20 1.59
CA ASN A 198 4.85 -36.36 2.40
C ASN A 198 3.98 -36.44 3.67
N LYS A 199 3.72 -37.64 4.21
CA LYS A 199 2.78 -37.79 5.33
C LYS A 199 3.30 -37.20 6.65
N GLU A 200 4.61 -37.13 6.84
CA GLU A 200 5.22 -36.45 7.98
C GLU A 200 5.93 -35.16 7.53
N ALA A 201 7.18 -34.92 7.93
CA ALA A 201 7.92 -33.72 7.57
C ALA A 201 8.54 -33.81 6.17
N GLY A 202 8.81 -32.67 5.52
CA GLY A 202 9.58 -32.67 4.29
C GLY A 202 11.01 -33.19 4.52
N ILE A 203 11.71 -32.57 5.46
CA ILE A 203 13.05 -32.98 5.93
C ILE A 203 12.98 -33.23 7.43
N SER A 204 13.53 -34.35 7.91
CA SER A 204 13.55 -34.71 9.33
C SER A 204 14.93 -35.16 9.79
N THR A 205 15.38 -34.66 10.94
CA THR A 205 16.70 -34.93 11.53
C THR A 205 16.64 -35.60 12.91
N LEU A 206 15.53 -36.29 13.21
CA LEU A 206 15.25 -36.86 14.53
C LEU A 206 16.28 -37.93 14.90
N SER A 207 17.25 -37.59 15.76
CA SER A 207 18.31 -38.51 16.18
C SER A 207 18.86 -38.21 17.57
N LYS A 208 19.55 -39.19 18.19
CA LYS A 208 20.28 -39.01 19.44
C LYS A 208 21.63 -38.31 19.25
N ILE A 209 22.23 -38.44 18.07
CA ILE A 209 23.51 -37.84 17.71
C ILE A 209 23.23 -36.70 16.74
N PRO A 210 23.73 -35.47 16.99
CA PRO A 210 23.48 -34.33 16.13
C PRO A 210 23.94 -34.56 14.69
N ASN A 211 23.07 -34.29 13.71
CA ASN A 211 23.41 -34.28 12.30
C ASN A 211 24.06 -32.94 11.90
N ARG A 212 24.72 -32.87 10.73
CA ARG A 212 25.18 -31.62 10.12
C ARG A 212 24.47 -31.41 8.79
N ILE A 213 23.80 -30.27 8.62
CA ILE A 213 23.00 -29.99 7.43
C ILE A 213 23.34 -28.64 6.81
N GLU A 214 23.31 -28.60 5.48
CA GLU A 214 23.19 -27.37 4.70
C GLU A 214 21.98 -27.54 3.78
N VAL A 215 20.93 -26.76 4.03
CA VAL A 215 19.66 -26.82 3.32
C VAL A 215 19.49 -25.50 2.58
N LEU A 216 19.62 -25.54 1.24
CA LEU A 216 19.73 -24.35 0.40
C LEU A 216 18.80 -24.39 -0.82
N GLY A 217 18.03 -23.32 -1.08
CA GLY A 217 17.34 -23.19 -2.37
C GLY A 217 16.22 -24.21 -2.60
N ASN A 218 15.72 -24.87 -1.56
CA ASN A 218 14.69 -25.90 -1.70
C ASN A 218 13.28 -25.29 -1.61
N ARG A 219 12.31 -25.96 -2.24
CA ARG A 219 10.87 -25.72 -2.06
C ARG A 219 10.28 -26.84 -1.23
N VAL A 220 9.71 -26.53 -0.05
CA VAL A 220 9.21 -27.53 0.90
C VAL A 220 7.78 -27.19 1.33
N PHE A 221 6.78 -27.97 0.87
CA PHE A 221 5.39 -27.57 1.02
C PHE A 221 4.36 -28.72 1.08
N HIS A 222 3.15 -28.46 1.57
CA HIS A 222 2.05 -29.43 1.69
C HIS A 222 2.38 -30.73 2.45
N ASN A 223 3.41 -30.72 3.30
CA ASN A 223 3.76 -31.91 4.09
C ASN A 223 2.81 -32.04 5.30
N GLY A 224 2.60 -33.29 5.74
CA GLY A 224 1.63 -33.64 6.77
C GLY A 224 2.03 -33.26 8.20
N ARG A 225 3.29 -32.88 8.40
CA ARG A 225 3.83 -32.23 9.62
C ARG A 225 4.62 -30.97 9.23
N GLY A 226 5.75 -30.69 9.89
CA GLY A 226 6.56 -29.51 9.60
C GLY A 226 7.29 -29.59 8.25
N GLY A 227 7.67 -28.45 7.70
CA GLY A 227 8.43 -28.41 6.44
C GLY A 227 9.84 -28.98 6.64
N ILE A 228 10.66 -28.25 7.38
CA ILE A 228 12.06 -28.59 7.69
C ILE A 228 12.18 -28.77 9.21
N ASP A 229 12.35 -30.01 9.66
CA ASP A 229 12.38 -30.37 11.07
C ASP A 229 13.83 -30.72 11.54
N CYS A 230 14.47 -29.71 12.11
CA CYS A 230 15.85 -29.69 12.60
C CYS A 230 15.94 -30.00 14.11
N GLN A 231 15.29 -31.05 14.59
CA GLN A 231 15.27 -31.36 16.04
C GLN A 231 16.66 -31.63 16.62
N ASN A 232 17.56 -32.27 15.88
CA ASN A 232 18.93 -32.49 16.35
C ASN A 232 19.94 -32.36 15.21
N ALA A 233 20.14 -31.12 14.76
CA ALA A 233 21.03 -30.81 13.65
C ALA A 233 21.74 -29.46 13.85
N THR A 234 23.01 -29.44 13.48
CA THR A 234 23.81 -28.20 13.30
C THR A 234 23.83 -27.78 11.84
N GLY A 235 24.11 -26.51 11.60
CA GLY A 235 24.43 -26.00 10.26
C GLY A 235 23.48 -24.91 9.80
N LYS A 236 23.14 -24.89 8.52
CA LYS A 236 22.43 -23.76 7.91
C LYS A 236 21.19 -24.20 7.13
N VAL A 237 20.10 -23.47 7.31
CA VAL A 237 18.88 -23.51 6.50
C VAL A 237 18.71 -22.13 5.89
N TYR A 238 18.97 -22.00 4.59
CA TYR A 238 18.99 -20.69 3.95
C TYR A 238 18.51 -20.66 2.52
N ASN A 239 17.93 -19.54 2.08
CA ASN A 239 17.38 -19.36 0.74
C ASN A 239 16.32 -20.42 0.36
N ASN A 240 15.57 -20.96 1.33
CA ASN A 240 14.50 -21.92 1.05
C ASN A 240 13.13 -21.24 1.05
N ILE A 241 12.22 -21.82 0.29
CA ILE A 241 10.81 -21.42 0.24
C ILE A 241 10.01 -22.53 0.91
N VAL A 242 9.37 -22.22 2.03
CA VAL A 242 8.68 -23.19 2.89
C VAL A 242 7.25 -22.75 3.13
N TYR A 243 6.27 -23.47 2.60
CA TYR A 243 4.89 -23.00 2.64
C TYR A 243 3.83 -24.08 2.83
N GLU A 244 2.71 -23.71 3.42
CA GLU A 244 1.49 -24.54 3.52
C GLU A 244 1.73 -25.97 4.07
N ASN A 245 2.63 -26.11 5.04
CA ASN A 245 2.80 -27.35 5.80
C ASN A 245 1.85 -27.38 7.01
N ARG A 246 1.48 -28.57 7.50
CA ARG A 246 0.48 -28.74 8.56
C ARG A 246 0.95 -28.43 9.98
N GLU A 247 2.25 -28.24 10.18
CA GLU A 247 2.83 -27.76 11.45
C GLU A 247 3.70 -26.52 11.18
N ALA A 248 4.80 -26.33 11.91
CA ALA A 248 5.71 -25.23 11.68
C ALA A 248 6.45 -25.35 10.33
N GLY A 249 6.75 -24.22 9.69
CA GLY A 249 7.54 -24.21 8.47
C GLY A 249 8.95 -24.75 8.71
N ILE A 250 9.68 -24.12 9.62
CA ILE A 250 11.01 -24.54 10.06
C ILE A 250 10.98 -24.74 11.58
N ARG A 251 11.36 -25.93 12.04
CA ARG A 251 11.48 -26.25 13.47
C ARG A 251 12.94 -26.55 13.82
N GLY A 252 13.44 -25.99 14.92
CA GLY A 252 14.77 -26.26 15.46
C GLY A 252 14.72 -26.65 16.93
N CYS A 253 15.61 -27.52 17.38
CA CYS A 253 15.68 -27.87 18.80
C CYS A 253 17.12 -27.85 19.33
N ILE A 254 18.05 -28.69 18.84
CA ILE A 254 19.36 -28.82 19.49
C ILE A 254 20.49 -28.30 18.59
N VAL A 255 21.43 -27.53 19.18
CA VAL A 255 22.76 -27.05 18.68
C VAL A 255 22.75 -25.96 17.57
N PRO A 256 23.83 -25.15 17.35
CA PRO A 256 23.67 -23.88 16.63
C PRO A 256 23.22 -24.12 15.19
N LEU A 257 22.04 -23.60 14.91
CA LEU A 257 21.37 -23.63 13.62
C LEU A 257 21.23 -22.19 13.13
N GLU A 258 21.56 -21.96 11.87
CA GLU A 258 21.37 -20.66 11.23
C GLU A 258 20.19 -20.76 10.26
N VAL A 259 19.15 -19.97 10.49
CA VAL A 259 17.97 -19.85 9.63
C VAL A 259 18.04 -18.47 8.97
N ILE A 260 18.55 -18.41 7.73
CA ILE A 260 18.91 -17.15 7.07
C ILE A 260 18.22 -17.01 5.72
N ASN A 261 17.71 -15.83 5.35
CA ASN A 261 17.21 -15.57 4.00
C ASN A 261 16.17 -16.61 3.54
N ASN A 262 15.28 -17.11 4.39
CA ASN A 262 14.20 -18.00 3.95
C ASN A 262 12.91 -17.22 3.76
N THR A 263 12.03 -17.73 2.89
CA THR A 263 10.65 -17.25 2.77
C THR A 263 9.71 -18.33 3.28
N VAL A 264 9.05 -18.06 4.42
CA VAL A 264 8.24 -19.03 5.17
C VAL A 264 6.80 -18.54 5.26
N VAL A 265 5.89 -19.18 4.51
CA VAL A 265 4.56 -18.61 4.23
C VAL A 265 3.42 -19.60 4.48
N GLY A 266 2.37 -19.18 5.18
CA GLY A 266 1.11 -19.94 5.19
C GLY A 266 1.16 -21.31 5.88
N ASN A 267 2.11 -21.57 6.77
CA ASN A 267 2.17 -22.83 7.52
C ASN A 267 1.17 -22.80 8.68
N ALA A 268 0.59 -23.95 9.05
CA ALA A 268 -0.55 -23.99 9.97
C ALA A 268 -0.19 -23.62 11.43
N GLN A 269 1.08 -23.69 11.82
CA GLN A 269 1.56 -23.26 13.14
C GLN A 269 2.47 -22.03 13.03
N ALA A 270 3.58 -21.98 13.77
CA ALA A 270 4.58 -20.92 13.63
C ALA A 270 5.31 -21.02 12.28
N GLY A 271 5.73 -19.89 11.72
CA GLY A 271 6.65 -19.90 10.58
C GLY A 271 7.98 -20.57 10.96
N VAL A 272 8.63 -20.03 12.00
CA VAL A 272 9.84 -20.60 12.60
C VAL A 272 9.61 -20.89 14.07
N SER A 273 9.90 -22.10 14.54
CA SER A 273 9.67 -22.53 15.93
C SER A 273 10.91 -23.18 16.52
N ILE A 274 11.32 -22.71 17.70
CA ILE A 274 12.51 -23.19 18.41
C ILE A 274 12.12 -23.74 19.79
N ASP A 275 12.34 -25.05 19.99
CA ASP A 275 11.78 -25.77 21.14
C ASP A 275 12.72 -25.83 22.38
N ASP A 276 14.05 -25.82 22.21
CA ASP A 276 15.03 -25.90 23.32
C ASP A 276 15.59 -24.50 23.67
N GLN A 277 15.54 -24.17 24.96
CA GLN A 277 15.93 -22.88 25.52
C GLN A 277 17.33 -22.89 26.16
N SER A 278 18.26 -23.72 25.70
CA SER A 278 19.61 -23.81 26.30
C SER A 278 20.74 -23.13 25.52
N LYS A 279 20.56 -22.76 24.23
CA LYS A 279 21.61 -22.15 23.39
C LYS A 279 21.08 -21.13 22.38
N GLU A 280 21.88 -20.10 22.12
CA GLU A 280 21.60 -19.00 21.18
C GLU A 280 21.53 -19.52 19.73
N ILE A 281 20.50 -19.06 18.99
CA ILE A 281 20.22 -19.43 17.60
C ILE A 281 20.32 -18.19 16.70
N ILE A 282 20.62 -18.36 15.40
CA ILE A 282 20.63 -17.23 14.45
C ILE A 282 19.42 -17.37 13.52
N ILE A 283 18.49 -16.43 13.62
CA ILE A 283 17.35 -16.32 12.69
C ILE A 283 17.37 -14.91 12.10
N LYS A 284 17.86 -14.77 10.87
CA LYS A 284 18.09 -13.45 10.26
C LYS A 284 17.63 -13.39 8.82
N ASN A 285 17.24 -12.18 8.41
CA ASN A 285 16.95 -11.87 7.03
C ASN A 285 15.84 -12.72 6.40
N ASN A 286 14.95 -13.33 7.19
CA ASN A 286 13.85 -14.14 6.68
C ASN A 286 12.60 -13.28 6.43
N ILE A 287 11.77 -13.71 5.48
CA ILE A 287 10.40 -13.25 5.33
C ILE A 287 9.49 -14.34 5.90
N ILE A 288 8.70 -14.01 6.91
CA ILE A 288 7.83 -14.95 7.61
C ILE A 288 6.42 -14.38 7.66
N ALA A 289 5.53 -14.93 6.84
CA ALA A 289 4.22 -14.32 6.63
C ALA A 289 3.05 -15.31 6.61
N PHE A 290 1.86 -14.87 7.00
CA PHE A 290 0.61 -15.63 6.88
C PHE A 290 0.57 -16.97 7.64
N ASN A 291 1.43 -17.19 8.64
CA ASN A 291 1.46 -18.44 9.40
C ASN A 291 0.41 -18.44 10.54
N GLY A 292 -0.13 -19.61 10.87
CA GLY A 292 -1.35 -19.74 11.69
C GLY A 292 -1.23 -19.36 13.16
N GLU A 293 -0.10 -19.62 13.82
CA GLU A 293 0.06 -19.34 15.27
C GLU A 293 0.90 -18.10 15.56
N SER A 294 2.05 -17.97 14.90
CA SER A 294 3.00 -16.86 15.08
C SER A 294 4.00 -16.84 13.93
N GLY A 295 4.77 -15.75 13.80
CA GLY A 295 5.90 -15.73 12.88
C GLY A 295 7.07 -16.52 13.46
N ILE A 296 7.57 -16.09 14.62
CA ILE A 296 8.69 -16.72 15.31
C ILE A 296 8.26 -17.14 16.71
N MET A 297 8.24 -18.44 16.99
CA MET A 297 8.03 -18.96 18.34
C MET A 297 9.38 -19.29 18.99
N SER A 298 9.93 -18.34 19.76
CA SER A 298 11.17 -18.53 20.54
C SER A 298 11.23 -17.60 21.75
N ALA A 299 11.56 -18.15 22.93
CA ALA A 299 11.71 -17.40 24.17
C ALA A 299 13.12 -16.80 24.40
N GLN A 300 14.03 -16.95 23.44
CA GLN A 300 15.44 -16.53 23.55
C GLN A 300 15.79 -15.33 22.66
N ARG A 301 17.01 -14.79 22.78
CA ARG A 301 17.58 -13.81 21.85
C ARG A 301 18.30 -14.52 20.68
N GLY A 302 18.51 -13.82 19.57
CA GLY A 302 19.26 -14.34 18.41
C GLY A 302 18.50 -14.28 17.06
N TYR A 303 17.22 -13.89 17.11
CA TYR A 303 16.49 -13.44 15.94
C TYR A 303 16.58 -11.92 15.77
N SER A 304 16.78 -11.45 14.54
CA SER A 304 16.88 -10.02 14.19
C SER A 304 16.71 -9.85 12.68
N TYR A 305 16.36 -8.66 12.21
CA TYR A 305 16.26 -8.36 10.77
C TYR A 305 15.37 -9.32 9.99
N ASN A 306 14.31 -9.85 10.60
CA ASN A 306 13.27 -10.62 9.89
C ASN A 306 12.07 -9.73 9.60
N LEU A 307 11.40 -9.97 8.49
CA LEU A 307 10.08 -9.41 8.19
C LEU A 307 8.99 -10.38 8.64
N LEU A 308 8.03 -9.87 9.42
CA LEU A 308 6.91 -10.60 10.01
C LEU A 308 5.60 -9.97 9.55
N PHE A 309 4.70 -10.74 8.94
CA PHE A 309 3.45 -10.18 8.43
C PHE A 309 2.28 -11.15 8.50
N ALA A 310 1.10 -10.68 8.91
CA ALA A 310 -0.13 -11.48 8.86
C ALA A 310 -0.05 -12.86 9.56
N ASN A 311 0.89 -13.06 10.48
CA ASN A 311 0.93 -14.28 11.28
C ASN A 311 -0.08 -14.20 12.43
N ALA A 312 -0.51 -15.35 12.93
CA ALA A 312 -1.57 -15.45 13.95
C ALA A 312 -2.92 -14.86 13.49
N GLU A 313 -3.20 -14.90 12.18
CA GLU A 313 -4.37 -14.26 11.54
C GLU A 313 -4.42 -12.72 11.71
N GLU A 314 -3.34 -12.10 12.19
CA GLU A 314 -3.25 -10.65 12.39
C GLU A 314 -2.75 -9.96 11.11
N GLU A 315 -3.61 -9.90 10.09
CA GLU A 315 -3.32 -9.27 8.78
C GLU A 315 -2.78 -7.83 8.90
N TYR A 316 -3.08 -7.13 10.00
CA TYR A 316 -2.68 -5.73 10.25
C TYR A 316 -2.06 -5.58 11.64
N CYS A 317 -0.76 -5.79 11.70
CA CYS A 317 0.04 -5.71 12.91
C CYS A 317 0.82 -4.38 12.94
N ASP A 318 0.48 -3.46 13.85
CA ASP A 318 1.29 -2.24 14.06
C ASP A 318 2.55 -2.61 14.86
N PRO A 319 3.78 -2.38 14.35
CA PRO A 319 5.02 -2.66 15.07
C PRO A 319 5.18 -1.91 16.38
N ASN A 320 4.36 -0.90 16.66
CA ASN A 320 4.38 -0.14 17.91
C ASN A 320 3.39 -0.67 18.95
N LEU A 321 2.59 -1.69 18.62
CA LEU A 321 1.66 -2.32 19.55
C LEU A 321 2.27 -3.60 20.12
N LEU A 322 2.61 -3.58 21.42
CA LEU A 322 3.14 -4.75 22.11
C LEU A 322 2.28 -6.03 21.95
N PRO A 323 0.93 -5.99 22.01
CA PRO A 323 0.11 -7.18 21.72
C PRO A 323 0.31 -7.73 20.31
N CYS A 324 0.49 -6.85 19.33
CA CYS A 324 0.71 -7.21 17.93
C CYS A 324 2.13 -7.75 17.72
N ILE A 325 3.15 -7.12 18.31
CA ILE A 325 4.51 -7.67 18.36
C ILE A 325 4.51 -9.07 19.00
N ARG A 326 3.77 -9.23 20.09
CA ARG A 326 3.63 -10.50 20.81
C ARG A 326 2.88 -11.55 20.00
N SER A 327 1.87 -11.20 19.21
CA SER A 327 1.21 -12.18 18.33
C SER A 327 2.17 -12.67 17.23
N GLN A 328 3.08 -11.83 16.74
CA GLN A 328 4.15 -12.27 15.83
C GLN A 328 5.17 -13.21 16.51
N HIS A 329 5.31 -13.14 17.84
CA HIS A 329 6.33 -13.86 18.62
C HIS A 329 5.79 -14.82 19.69
N ALA A 330 4.56 -15.32 19.55
CA ALA A 330 3.92 -16.22 20.53
C ALA A 330 3.95 -15.73 22.00
N GLY A 331 3.94 -14.41 22.22
CA GLY A 331 3.91 -13.78 23.54
C GLY A 331 5.27 -13.46 24.16
N TYR A 332 6.38 -13.87 23.52
CA TYR A 332 7.71 -13.76 24.13
C TYR A 332 8.37 -12.39 24.01
N GLU A 333 7.97 -11.58 23.02
CA GLU A 333 8.66 -10.34 22.68
C GLU A 333 8.21 -9.14 23.53
N ASP A 334 9.17 -8.25 23.80
CA ASP A 334 8.96 -6.95 24.46
C ASP A 334 9.28 -5.78 23.54
N GLU A 335 8.71 -4.61 23.83
CA GLU A 335 8.80 -3.43 22.95
C GLU A 335 10.24 -2.88 22.84
N GLU A 336 11.04 -2.98 23.90
CA GLU A 336 12.41 -2.49 23.92
C GLU A 336 13.34 -3.41 23.12
N SER A 337 13.16 -4.73 23.26
CA SER A 337 13.89 -5.76 22.52
C SER A 337 13.56 -5.69 21.03
N PHE A 338 12.27 -5.65 20.66
CA PHE A 338 11.80 -5.56 19.28
C PHE A 338 12.42 -4.37 18.52
N ARG A 339 12.46 -3.18 19.14
CA ARG A 339 13.02 -1.97 18.52
C ARG A 339 14.53 -2.05 18.27
N LYS A 340 15.27 -2.88 19.01
CA LYS A 340 16.73 -2.99 18.93
C LYS A 340 17.21 -3.99 17.87
N ILE A 341 16.38 -4.96 17.51
CA ILE A 341 16.78 -6.10 16.68
C ILE A 341 16.42 -5.94 15.20
N GLY A 342 15.84 -4.80 14.80
CA GLY A 342 15.67 -4.43 13.38
C GLY A 342 14.62 -5.25 12.62
N HIS A 343 13.65 -5.84 13.32
CA HIS A 343 12.51 -6.48 12.66
C HIS A 343 11.65 -5.49 11.88
N ILE A 344 11.00 -6.03 10.86
CA ILE A 344 10.04 -5.30 10.04
C ILE A 344 8.69 -5.99 10.23
N ILE A 345 7.67 -5.22 10.58
CA ILE A 345 6.29 -5.71 10.54
C ILE A 345 5.58 -4.92 9.45
N ALA A 346 5.52 -5.50 8.26
CA ALA A 346 4.93 -4.89 7.08
C ALA A 346 4.64 -5.95 6.03
N ASP A 347 3.69 -5.69 5.13
CA ASP A 347 3.39 -6.57 3.99
C ASP A 347 4.67 -6.78 3.15
N PRO A 348 5.12 -8.02 2.90
CA PRO A 348 6.27 -8.27 2.05
C PRO A 348 6.06 -7.87 0.58
N MET A 349 4.84 -7.57 0.14
CA MET A 349 4.51 -7.18 -1.24
C MET A 349 4.99 -8.22 -2.26
N PHE A 350 4.53 -9.47 -2.08
CA PHE A 350 4.80 -10.53 -3.04
C PHE A 350 4.13 -10.25 -4.39
N VAL A 351 4.78 -10.66 -5.49
CA VAL A 351 4.24 -10.53 -6.85
C VAL A 351 2.89 -11.23 -6.98
N ASP A 352 2.80 -12.49 -6.53
CA ASP A 352 1.54 -13.22 -6.45
C ASP A 352 1.64 -14.36 -5.43
N ALA A 353 1.30 -14.04 -4.18
CA ALA A 353 1.32 -15.02 -3.10
C ALA A 353 0.35 -16.19 -3.33
N LYS A 354 -0.76 -15.98 -4.06
CA LYS A 354 -1.78 -17.02 -4.31
C LYS A 354 -1.27 -18.10 -5.25
N SER A 355 -0.41 -17.74 -6.21
CA SER A 355 0.28 -18.70 -7.08
C SER A 355 1.64 -19.15 -6.54
N HIS A 356 1.96 -18.85 -5.28
CA HIS A 356 3.25 -19.13 -4.63
C HIS A 356 4.44 -18.44 -5.31
N ASN A 357 4.19 -17.31 -5.99
CA ASN A 357 5.23 -16.45 -6.52
C ASN A 357 5.65 -15.41 -5.47
N TYR A 358 6.60 -15.81 -4.64
CA TYR A 358 7.10 -15.01 -3.51
C TYR A 358 8.26 -14.08 -3.86
N HIS A 359 8.46 -13.74 -5.14
CA HIS A 359 9.34 -12.63 -5.50
C HIS A 359 8.74 -11.32 -4.99
N LEU A 360 9.59 -10.32 -4.75
CA LEU A 360 9.18 -9.02 -4.22
C LEU A 360 8.80 -8.07 -5.35
N LEU A 361 7.71 -7.33 -5.17
CA LEU A 361 7.36 -6.19 -6.02
C LEU A 361 8.29 -5.00 -5.74
N PRO A 362 8.48 -4.09 -6.73
CA PRO A 362 9.13 -2.81 -6.48
C PRO A 362 8.47 -2.05 -5.31
N GLY A 363 9.29 -1.52 -4.41
CA GLY A 363 8.82 -0.81 -3.21
C GLY A 363 8.53 -1.70 -2.01
N SER A 364 8.77 -3.01 -2.11
CA SER A 364 8.65 -3.92 -0.97
C SER A 364 9.54 -3.47 0.22
N PRO A 365 9.01 -3.50 1.45
CA PRO A 365 9.79 -3.18 2.66
C PRO A 365 10.85 -4.24 2.98
N ALA A 366 10.89 -5.36 2.26
CA ALA A 366 11.92 -6.37 2.38
C ALA A 366 13.20 -6.05 1.59
N ILE A 367 13.16 -5.06 0.70
CA ILE A 367 14.30 -4.64 -0.11
C ILE A 367 15.21 -3.73 0.72
N ASP A 368 16.52 -3.97 0.69
CA ASP A 368 17.58 -3.23 1.41
C ASP A 368 17.36 -3.18 2.94
N ALA A 369 16.70 -4.19 3.49
CA ALA A 369 16.11 -4.13 4.82
C ALA A 369 16.69 -5.15 5.82
N GLY A 370 17.58 -6.02 5.37
CA GLY A 370 18.27 -7.04 6.16
C GLY A 370 19.50 -6.53 6.90
N ASP A 371 20.13 -7.44 7.65
CA ASP A 371 21.44 -7.26 8.24
C ASP A 371 22.47 -7.12 7.12
N GLY A 372 23.23 -6.02 7.06
CA GLY A 372 24.22 -5.75 6.00
C GLY A 372 25.54 -6.51 6.12
N ASN A 373 25.70 -7.38 7.12
CA ASN A 373 26.91 -8.19 7.24
C ASN A 373 27.08 -9.12 6.01
N PRO A 374 28.25 -9.13 5.35
CA PRO A 374 28.51 -9.98 4.18
C PRO A 374 28.32 -11.48 4.40
N VAL A 375 28.38 -11.96 5.65
CA VAL A 375 28.11 -13.37 5.99
C VAL A 375 26.64 -13.76 5.76
N TYR A 376 25.73 -12.78 5.73
CA TYR A 376 24.30 -12.96 5.50
C TYR A 376 23.85 -12.45 4.11
N ALA A 377 24.80 -12.18 3.22
CA ALA A 377 24.50 -11.73 1.87
C ALA A 377 23.53 -12.70 1.18
N ASP A 378 22.47 -12.15 0.61
CA ASP A 378 21.68 -12.88 -0.36
C ASP A 378 22.55 -13.23 -1.59
N LYS A 379 22.14 -14.25 -2.34
CA LYS A 379 22.90 -14.71 -3.52
C LYS A 379 22.66 -13.82 -4.74
N ASN A 380 21.60 -13.03 -4.70
CA ASN A 380 21.16 -12.18 -5.80
C ASN A 380 21.46 -10.73 -5.44
N PHE A 381 22.73 -10.33 -5.67
CA PHE A 381 23.25 -8.96 -5.61
C PHE A 381 23.70 -8.42 -4.23
N PRO A 382 24.92 -8.78 -3.78
CA PRO A 382 25.71 -7.85 -2.97
C PRO A 382 26.49 -6.85 -3.87
N PRO A 383 26.26 -5.52 -3.77
CA PRO A 383 25.18 -4.79 -3.10
C PRO A 383 24.15 -4.20 -4.09
N SER A 384 22.86 -4.41 -3.83
CA SER A 384 21.71 -3.79 -4.50
C SER A 384 21.76 -2.26 -4.43
N LEU A 385 21.64 -1.60 -5.59
CA LEU A 385 21.20 -0.21 -5.76
C LEU A 385 21.68 0.85 -4.74
N GLY A 386 22.93 0.77 -4.26
CA GLY A 386 23.56 1.83 -3.47
C GLY A 386 23.25 1.85 -1.96
N SER A 387 22.75 0.76 -1.37
CA SER A 387 22.63 0.60 0.09
C SER A 387 23.69 -0.36 0.67
N GLU A 388 24.02 -0.22 1.96
CA GLU A 388 24.95 -1.11 2.69
C GLU A 388 24.26 -2.38 3.27
N ARG A 389 22.99 -2.67 2.91
CA ARG A 389 22.16 -3.69 3.59
C ARG A 389 21.69 -4.79 2.63
N ASN A 390 21.58 -6.03 3.14
CA ASN A 390 21.11 -7.19 2.39
C ASN A 390 19.58 -7.15 2.21
N ASP A 391 19.06 -7.86 1.21
CA ASP A 391 17.63 -8.08 1.05
C ASP A 391 17.10 -9.19 1.97
N LEU A 392 15.80 -9.16 2.27
CA LEU A 392 15.13 -10.20 3.04
C LEU A 392 14.56 -11.31 2.13
N GLY A 393 14.55 -12.54 2.64
CA GLY A 393 13.84 -13.68 2.05
C GLY A 393 14.66 -14.52 1.07
N ALA A 394 14.02 -15.57 0.53
CA ALA A 394 14.68 -16.61 -0.25
C ALA A 394 15.30 -16.17 -1.58
N TYR A 395 14.74 -15.11 -2.16
CA TYR A 395 15.16 -14.62 -3.47
C TYR A 395 16.16 -13.48 -3.39
N GLY A 396 16.09 -12.59 -2.38
CA GLY A 396 16.84 -11.34 -2.37
C GLY A 396 16.40 -10.38 -3.50
N GLY A 397 15.77 -9.26 -3.14
CA GLY A 397 15.54 -8.14 -4.06
C GLY A 397 14.32 -8.24 -4.99
N PRO A 398 13.98 -7.14 -5.70
CA PRO A 398 12.84 -7.10 -6.60
C PRO A 398 13.07 -7.92 -7.87
N TYR A 399 11.99 -8.56 -8.34
CA TYR A 399 11.93 -9.40 -9.53
C TYR A 399 12.60 -8.77 -10.77
N THR A 400 13.75 -9.31 -11.19
CA THR A 400 14.20 -9.29 -12.59
C THR A 400 14.58 -10.70 -13.03
N VAL A 401 13.77 -11.21 -13.94
CA VAL A 401 13.79 -12.48 -14.69
C VAL A 401 15.14 -13.25 -14.69
N ALA A 402 15.08 -14.51 -14.19
CA ALA A 402 15.96 -15.68 -14.37
C ALA A 402 17.43 -15.53 -14.86
N GLU A 403 18.35 -16.09 -14.06
CA GLU A 403 19.74 -16.45 -14.40
C GLU A 403 19.85 -17.30 -15.69
N GLU A 404 20.13 -16.67 -16.84
CA GLU A 404 20.93 -17.18 -17.98
C GLU A 404 20.90 -16.17 -19.15
N ARG A 405 21.73 -15.11 -19.15
CA ARG A 405 21.85 -14.23 -20.34
C ARG A 405 23.24 -13.58 -20.52
N ALA A 406 24.24 -14.39 -20.89
CA ALA A 406 25.46 -13.84 -21.50
C ALA A 406 25.33 -13.62 -23.02
N ALA A 407 24.26 -14.10 -23.66
CA ALA A 407 24.15 -14.08 -25.13
C ALA A 407 23.32 -12.93 -25.72
N ALA A 408 22.66 -12.07 -24.92
CA ALA A 408 21.83 -10.98 -25.46
C ALA A 408 21.55 -9.83 -24.47
N ASN A 409 22.57 -9.22 -23.86
CA ASN A 409 22.38 -7.93 -23.17
C ASN A 409 22.09 -6.83 -24.21
N ARG A 410 20.96 -6.13 -24.08
CA ARG A 410 20.54 -5.08 -25.02
C ARG A 410 20.80 -3.72 -24.38
N PRO A 411 21.28 -2.73 -25.15
CA PRO A 411 21.57 -1.42 -24.60
C PRO A 411 20.30 -0.76 -24.05
N PRO A 412 20.43 0.08 -23.00
CA PRO A 412 19.30 0.76 -22.41
C PRO A 412 18.57 1.65 -23.41
N LEU A 413 17.30 1.92 -23.12
CA LEU A 413 16.51 2.85 -23.87
C LEU A 413 16.51 4.21 -23.16
N ALA A 414 17.31 5.13 -23.69
CA ALA A 414 17.38 6.50 -23.19
C ALA A 414 16.12 7.29 -23.55
N ARG A 415 15.22 7.42 -22.57
CA ARG A 415 14.01 8.24 -22.66
C ARG A 415 14.08 9.33 -21.62
N ALA A 416 14.12 10.55 -22.11
CA ALA A 416 14.14 11.71 -21.26
C ALA A 416 13.38 12.86 -21.88
N GLU A 417 12.93 13.72 -20.98
CA GLU A 417 12.17 14.90 -21.29
C GLU A 417 12.81 16.10 -20.60
N ILE A 418 12.70 17.23 -21.27
CA ILE A 418 13.00 18.55 -20.72
C ILE A 418 11.68 19.30 -20.67
N SER A 419 11.41 19.99 -19.56
CA SER A 419 10.23 20.85 -19.44
C SER A 419 10.18 21.80 -20.64
N SER A 420 9.06 21.88 -21.34
CA SER A 420 8.87 22.74 -22.49
C SER A 420 7.40 23.19 -22.53
N PRO A 421 7.09 24.43 -22.96
CA PRO A 421 8.02 25.49 -23.36
C PRO A 421 8.88 26.01 -22.19
N ILE A 422 9.97 26.71 -22.50
CA ILE A 422 10.87 27.33 -21.50
C ILE A 422 11.05 28.79 -21.90
N PHE A 423 10.91 29.70 -20.96
CA PHE A 423 11.09 31.12 -21.17
C PHE A 423 12.31 31.66 -20.43
N VAL A 424 12.78 32.84 -20.83
CA VAL A 424 13.94 33.46 -20.18
C VAL A 424 13.65 33.72 -18.71
N GLY A 425 14.42 33.10 -17.82
CA GLY A 425 14.28 33.17 -16.37
C GLY A 425 13.83 31.85 -15.74
N ASP A 426 13.25 30.95 -16.53
CA ASP A 426 12.70 29.68 -16.05
C ASP A 426 13.76 28.69 -15.56
N THR A 427 13.32 27.76 -14.73
CA THR A 427 14.09 26.56 -14.40
C THR A 427 13.66 25.40 -15.29
N ALA A 428 14.49 25.07 -16.27
CA ALA A 428 14.34 23.90 -17.12
C ALA A 428 14.52 22.61 -16.29
N ARG A 429 13.48 21.78 -16.19
CA ARG A 429 13.51 20.50 -15.46
C ARG A 429 13.80 19.36 -16.43
N LEU A 430 14.64 18.43 -15.99
CA LEU A 430 15.06 17.25 -16.74
C LEU A 430 14.54 16.00 -16.04
N ASP A 431 13.91 15.10 -16.79
CA ASP A 431 13.37 13.84 -16.26
C ASP A 431 13.72 12.67 -17.18
N ALA A 432 14.49 11.71 -16.65
CA ALA A 432 14.83 10.44 -17.28
C ALA A 432 14.11 9.25 -16.63
N SER A 433 13.08 9.48 -15.82
CA SER A 433 12.36 8.41 -15.10
C SER A 433 11.67 7.42 -16.05
N ALA A 434 11.44 7.81 -17.32
CA ALA A 434 10.93 6.93 -18.37
C ALA A 434 12.02 6.08 -19.04
N SER A 435 13.30 6.34 -18.75
CA SER A 435 14.40 5.50 -19.26
C SER A 435 14.33 4.12 -18.63
N SER A 436 14.53 3.11 -19.45
CA SER A 436 14.45 1.72 -19.03
C SER A 436 15.50 0.90 -19.74
N ASP A 437 15.92 -0.17 -19.10
CA ASP A 437 16.68 -1.19 -19.78
C ASP A 437 15.72 -2.26 -20.35
N PRO A 438 15.83 -2.67 -21.63
CA PRO A 438 15.01 -3.74 -22.20
C PRO A 438 15.12 -5.08 -21.46
N ASP A 439 16.22 -5.28 -20.72
CA ASP A 439 16.51 -6.45 -19.89
C ASP A 439 16.20 -6.20 -18.40
N GLY A 440 15.73 -5.01 -18.03
CA GLY A 440 15.32 -4.65 -16.67
C GLY A 440 16.48 -4.27 -15.74
N ASP A 441 17.68 -4.11 -16.29
CA ASP A 441 18.88 -3.72 -15.55
C ASP A 441 18.84 -2.29 -14.98
N ALA A 442 19.49 -2.11 -13.84
CA ALA A 442 19.66 -0.80 -13.21
C ALA A 442 20.59 0.11 -14.04
N LEU A 443 20.23 1.39 -14.13
CA LEU A 443 20.90 2.36 -14.99
C LEU A 443 21.67 3.41 -14.19
N LYS A 444 22.94 3.60 -14.53
CA LYS A 444 23.70 4.77 -14.11
C LYS A 444 23.38 5.95 -15.02
N ILE A 445 22.86 7.03 -14.44
CA ILE A 445 22.36 8.20 -15.17
C ILE A 445 23.31 9.38 -15.02
N GLN A 446 23.66 10.03 -16.13
CA GLN A 446 24.49 11.22 -16.15
C GLN A 446 23.97 12.29 -17.11
N TRP A 447 23.86 13.53 -16.64
CA TRP A 447 23.41 14.71 -17.38
C TRP A 447 24.56 15.69 -17.64
N ALA A 448 24.57 16.32 -18.81
CA ALA A 448 25.48 17.43 -19.10
C ALA A 448 24.88 18.43 -20.09
N LEU A 449 25.21 19.71 -19.96
CA LEU A 449 24.94 20.71 -21.00
C LEU A 449 26.00 20.58 -22.10
N LEU A 450 25.56 20.26 -23.31
CA LEU A 450 26.41 20.17 -24.50
C LEU A 450 26.65 21.55 -25.12
N SER A 451 25.61 22.38 -25.19
CA SER A 451 25.70 23.75 -25.68
C SER A 451 24.64 24.64 -25.06
N VAL A 452 24.97 25.91 -24.90
CA VAL A 452 24.08 26.97 -24.41
C VAL A 452 24.17 28.18 -25.35
N PRO A 453 23.19 29.11 -25.35
CA PRO A 453 23.26 30.34 -26.13
C PRO A 453 24.50 31.17 -25.80
N PRO A 454 25.10 31.90 -26.77
CA PRO A 454 26.26 32.75 -26.53
C PRO A 454 26.01 33.76 -25.40
N GLY A 455 26.86 33.72 -24.36
CA GLY A 455 26.75 34.57 -23.18
C GLY A 455 25.99 33.96 -22.00
N SER A 456 25.35 32.79 -22.17
CA SER A 456 24.68 32.06 -21.09
C SER A 456 25.68 31.52 -20.07
N LYS A 457 25.28 31.54 -18.80
CA LYS A 457 26.02 31.02 -17.63
C LYS A 457 25.35 29.77 -17.02
N ALA A 458 24.38 29.17 -17.73
CA ALA A 458 23.60 28.04 -17.24
C ALA A 458 24.48 26.82 -16.89
N LYS A 459 24.07 26.10 -15.84
CA LYS A 459 24.73 24.87 -15.37
C LYS A 459 23.69 23.84 -14.95
N ILE A 460 23.99 22.57 -15.17
CA ILE A 460 23.19 21.45 -14.66
C ILE A 460 23.27 21.41 -13.14
N PHE A 461 22.12 21.40 -12.48
CA PHE A 461 21.93 21.17 -11.07
C PHE A 461 21.80 19.66 -10.80
N ARG A 462 22.84 19.06 -10.20
CA ARG A 462 23.02 17.61 -9.99
C ARG A 462 23.11 16.84 -11.31
N ALA A 463 24.33 16.50 -11.71
CA ALA A 463 24.60 15.79 -12.95
C ALA A 463 24.27 14.29 -12.92
N GLU A 464 23.78 13.76 -11.79
CA GLU A 464 23.47 12.33 -11.62
C GLU A 464 22.04 12.15 -11.07
N GLY A 465 21.41 11.04 -11.46
CA GLY A 465 20.06 10.66 -11.03
C GLY A 465 18.96 10.93 -12.07
N PRO A 466 17.76 10.37 -11.87
CA PRO A 466 16.67 10.41 -12.85
C PRO A 466 16.07 11.80 -13.05
N LYS A 467 16.27 12.73 -12.11
CA LYS A 467 15.77 14.11 -12.21
C LYS A 467 16.89 15.13 -11.98
N SER A 468 16.92 16.17 -12.80
CA SER A 468 17.91 17.24 -12.77
C SER A 468 17.28 18.56 -13.27
N SER A 469 18.04 19.66 -13.31
CA SER A 469 17.54 20.93 -13.86
C SER A 469 18.66 21.90 -14.26
N PHE A 470 18.33 22.98 -14.96
CA PHE A 470 19.19 24.17 -15.10
C PHE A 470 18.33 25.43 -15.19
N GLN A 471 18.90 26.60 -14.88
CA GLN A 471 18.21 27.88 -15.08
C GLN A 471 18.49 28.40 -16.50
N ALA A 472 17.43 28.68 -17.26
CA ALA A 472 17.48 29.25 -18.60
C ALA A 472 17.60 30.77 -18.50
N ASP A 473 18.80 31.30 -18.67
CA ASP A 473 19.13 32.70 -18.43
C ASP A 473 19.07 33.59 -19.68
N LEU A 474 19.01 33.01 -20.89
CA LEU A 474 18.93 33.73 -22.16
C LEU A 474 18.02 33.01 -23.15
N ALA A 475 17.42 33.75 -24.08
CA ALA A 475 16.67 33.15 -25.19
C ALA A 475 17.64 32.47 -26.17
N GLY A 476 17.22 31.33 -26.73
CA GLY A 476 18.01 30.55 -27.67
C GLY A 476 18.02 29.05 -27.36
N GLU A 477 18.80 28.29 -28.12
CA GLU A 477 18.85 26.83 -28.02
C GLU A 477 19.81 26.35 -26.91
N TYR A 478 19.30 25.50 -26.02
CA TYR A 478 20.06 24.73 -25.05
C TYR A 478 20.05 23.26 -25.46
N ARG A 479 21.21 22.60 -25.44
CA ARG A 479 21.32 21.16 -25.71
C ARG A 479 21.87 20.44 -24.50
N VAL A 480 21.17 19.40 -24.05
CA VAL A 480 21.51 18.61 -22.86
C VAL A 480 21.70 17.15 -23.29
N SER A 481 22.81 16.52 -22.91
CA SER A 481 23.01 15.08 -23.07
C SER A 481 22.54 14.33 -21.83
N LEU A 482 21.82 13.23 -22.05
CA LEU A 482 21.60 12.16 -21.09
C LEU A 482 22.42 10.94 -21.50
N LYS A 483 23.30 10.48 -20.61
CA LYS A 483 24.03 9.22 -20.77
C LYS A 483 23.56 8.20 -19.74
N LEU A 484 23.27 7.00 -20.23
CA LEU A 484 22.87 5.82 -19.46
C LEU A 484 23.91 4.73 -19.64
N VAL A 485 24.23 4.02 -18.55
CA VAL A 485 25.08 2.83 -18.58
C VAL A 485 24.41 1.75 -17.74
N ASP A 486 24.16 0.59 -18.33
CA ASP A 486 23.66 -0.59 -17.61
C ASP A 486 24.77 -1.24 -16.77
N ARG A 487 24.42 -2.26 -15.99
CA ARG A 487 25.38 -2.96 -15.12
C ARG A 487 26.38 -3.88 -15.85
N TRP A 488 26.14 -4.18 -17.13
CA TRP A 488 27.02 -4.97 -17.99
C TRP A 488 27.91 -4.09 -18.88
N GLY A 489 27.76 -2.77 -18.78
CA GLY A 489 28.54 -1.77 -19.48
C GLY A 489 27.97 -1.34 -20.84
N ALA A 490 26.78 -1.81 -21.25
CA ALA A 490 26.13 -1.27 -22.44
C ALA A 490 25.60 0.14 -22.14
N GLN A 491 25.68 1.00 -23.15
CA GLN A 491 25.45 2.43 -22.99
C GLN A 491 24.38 2.89 -23.97
N ALA A 492 23.61 3.87 -23.54
CA ALA A 492 22.74 4.64 -24.40
C ALA A 492 22.90 6.12 -24.10
N GLU A 493 22.77 6.94 -25.12
CA GLU A 493 22.84 8.38 -25.00
C GLU A 493 21.72 9.01 -25.81
N THR A 494 21.13 10.08 -25.28
CA THR A 494 20.19 10.91 -26.02
C THR A 494 20.47 12.38 -25.75
N ILE A 495 20.08 13.24 -26.70
CA ILE A 495 20.27 14.69 -26.61
C ILE A 495 18.90 15.35 -26.62
N LEU A 496 18.61 16.09 -25.56
CA LEU A 496 17.45 16.97 -25.48
C LEU A 496 17.87 18.33 -26.02
N SER A 497 17.02 18.95 -26.84
CA SER A 497 17.18 20.33 -27.26
C SER A 497 15.97 21.11 -26.76
N ALA A 498 16.20 22.23 -26.10
CA ALA A 498 15.16 23.16 -25.67
C ALA A 498 15.44 24.53 -26.24
N LYS A 499 14.48 25.02 -27.00
CA LYS A 499 14.42 26.41 -27.42
C LYS A 499 13.82 27.22 -26.28
N VAL A 500 14.61 28.15 -25.76
CA VAL A 500 14.14 29.11 -24.77
C VAL A 500 13.62 30.34 -25.51
N GLU A 501 12.35 30.65 -25.31
CA GLU A 501 11.67 31.75 -25.98
C GLU A 501 11.57 32.97 -25.07
N LYS A 502 11.33 34.13 -25.67
CA LYS A 502 11.29 35.40 -24.93
C LYS A 502 9.90 35.71 -24.36
N ASN A 503 8.84 35.22 -25.03
CA ASN A 503 7.44 35.56 -24.76
C ASN A 503 6.71 34.34 -24.20
N HIS A 504 6.00 34.51 -23.10
CA HIS A 504 5.09 33.53 -22.51
C HIS A 504 3.80 33.50 -23.35
N PRO A 505 3.29 32.32 -23.75
CA PRO A 505 1.97 32.23 -24.31
C PRO A 505 0.93 32.66 -23.26
N PRO A 506 -0.16 33.28 -23.71
CA PRO A 506 -1.24 33.61 -22.81
C PRO A 506 -1.92 32.33 -22.29
N THR A 507 -2.59 32.44 -21.16
CA THR A 507 -3.40 31.38 -20.56
C THR A 507 -4.87 31.62 -20.89
N ALA A 508 -5.48 30.72 -21.67
CA ALA A 508 -6.93 30.73 -21.88
C ALA A 508 -7.66 30.24 -20.61
N TYR A 509 -8.80 30.85 -20.31
CA TYR A 509 -9.73 30.39 -19.28
C TYR A 509 -11.14 30.35 -19.86
N ALA A 510 -11.68 29.15 -20.13
CA ALA A 510 -12.95 28.91 -20.80
C ALA A 510 -14.16 28.89 -19.84
N GLY A 511 -13.93 28.89 -18.53
CA GLY A 511 -14.97 28.80 -17.49
C GLY A 511 -15.09 27.40 -16.88
N GLU A 512 -16.03 27.23 -15.95
CA GLU A 512 -16.25 25.97 -15.24
C GLU A 512 -17.17 25.01 -16.00
N ASP A 513 -16.97 23.71 -15.82
CA ASP A 513 -17.81 22.67 -16.41
C ASP A 513 -19.28 22.79 -15.99
N LEU A 514 -20.18 22.54 -16.93
CA LEU A 514 -21.62 22.60 -16.74
C LEU A 514 -22.22 21.21 -16.75
N GLU A 515 -22.79 20.81 -15.61
CA GLU A 515 -23.50 19.55 -15.43
C GLU A 515 -25.02 19.76 -15.46
N ALA A 516 -25.75 18.71 -15.84
CA ALA A 516 -27.22 18.67 -15.85
C ALA A 516 -27.91 19.69 -16.80
N VAL A 517 -27.24 20.05 -17.90
CA VAL A 517 -27.80 20.94 -18.92
C VAL A 517 -28.92 20.25 -19.71
N SER A 518 -30.04 20.94 -19.91
CA SER A 518 -31.19 20.42 -20.64
C SER A 518 -31.12 20.77 -22.13
N VAL A 519 -31.70 19.90 -22.96
CA VAL A 519 -31.87 20.19 -24.39
C VAL A 519 -32.80 21.39 -24.54
N GLY A 520 -32.33 22.42 -25.24
CA GLY A 520 -32.99 23.72 -25.41
C GLY A 520 -32.33 24.87 -24.65
N ASP A 521 -31.43 24.58 -23.71
CA ASP A 521 -30.77 25.60 -22.90
C ASP A 521 -29.80 26.45 -23.73
N THR A 522 -29.76 27.75 -23.41
CA THR A 522 -28.77 28.68 -23.99
C THR A 522 -27.56 28.77 -23.05
N ILE A 523 -26.42 28.26 -23.50
CA ILE A 523 -25.18 28.25 -22.74
C ILE A 523 -24.31 29.41 -23.16
N LYS A 524 -23.95 30.26 -22.20
CA LYS A 524 -22.99 31.36 -22.36
C LYS A 524 -21.66 30.92 -21.77
N VAL A 525 -20.58 31.09 -22.52
CA VAL A 525 -19.20 30.83 -22.08
C VAL A 525 -18.42 32.14 -22.10
N SER A 526 -17.42 32.30 -21.24
CA SER A 526 -16.63 33.53 -21.15
C SER A 526 -15.15 33.24 -21.01
N GLY A 527 -14.37 33.92 -21.85
CA GLY A 527 -12.92 33.90 -21.92
C GLY A 527 -12.29 35.10 -21.20
N GLU A 528 -13.09 36.01 -20.65
CA GLU A 528 -12.63 37.32 -20.15
C GLU A 528 -11.59 37.25 -19.01
N VAL A 529 -11.46 36.10 -18.36
CA VAL A 529 -10.47 35.84 -17.28
C VAL A 529 -9.14 35.31 -17.83
N SER A 530 -9.06 35.03 -19.13
CA SER A 530 -7.79 34.68 -19.78
C SER A 530 -6.75 35.78 -19.57
N SER A 531 -5.50 35.39 -19.36
CA SER A 531 -4.43 36.31 -18.97
C SER A 531 -3.16 36.10 -19.77
N ASP A 532 -2.31 37.12 -19.83
CA ASP A 532 -0.96 37.03 -20.38
C ASP A 532 0.06 37.45 -19.31
N ASP A 533 1.07 36.62 -19.08
CA ASP A 533 2.06 36.86 -18.01
C ASP A 533 3.04 37.99 -18.37
N ASP A 534 3.19 38.30 -19.67
CA ASP A 534 3.98 39.44 -20.16
C ASP A 534 3.14 40.73 -20.26
N GLY A 535 1.81 40.62 -20.09
CA GLY A 535 0.85 41.72 -20.09
C GLY A 535 0.37 42.13 -21.48
N ASP A 536 0.56 41.29 -22.50
CA ASP A 536 0.12 41.53 -23.88
C ASP A 536 -1.41 41.43 -24.04
N ARG A 537 -1.95 42.03 -25.11
CA ARG A 537 -3.40 42.14 -25.33
C ARG A 537 -3.96 40.90 -26.02
N LEU A 538 -5.00 40.30 -25.44
CA LEU A 538 -5.62 39.08 -25.94
C LEU A 538 -6.72 39.27 -27.00
N SER A 539 -6.78 38.32 -27.91
CA SER A 539 -7.89 38.04 -28.84
C SER A 539 -8.41 36.61 -28.62
N PHE A 540 -9.70 36.35 -28.90
CA PHE A 540 -10.37 35.11 -28.50
C PHE A 540 -10.79 34.28 -29.71
N ARG A 541 -10.77 32.95 -29.57
CA ARG A 541 -11.26 32.01 -30.56
C ARG A 541 -11.90 30.81 -29.88
N TRP A 542 -13.19 30.65 -30.11
CA TRP A 542 -14.02 29.57 -29.58
C TRP A 542 -14.41 28.59 -30.68
N GLU A 543 -14.34 27.30 -30.39
CA GLU A 543 -14.81 26.25 -31.28
C GLU A 543 -15.46 25.09 -30.51
N PHE A 544 -16.35 24.34 -31.16
CA PHE A 544 -16.77 23.04 -30.63
C PHE A 544 -15.69 22.01 -30.92
N ALA A 545 -14.96 21.59 -29.89
CA ALA A 545 -14.02 20.48 -29.97
C ALA A 545 -14.76 19.13 -30.08
N ALA A 546 -15.89 18.99 -29.38
CA ALA A 546 -16.78 17.87 -29.52
C ALA A 546 -18.24 18.30 -29.28
N LYS A 547 -19.16 17.58 -29.90
CA LYS A 547 -20.60 17.69 -29.64
C LYS A 547 -21.27 16.39 -30.05
N PRO A 548 -22.51 16.12 -29.60
CA PRO A 548 -23.23 14.91 -29.99
C PRO A 548 -23.31 14.79 -31.52
N GLU A 549 -23.19 13.58 -32.06
CA GLU A 549 -23.04 13.33 -33.52
C GLU A 549 -24.14 13.99 -34.37
N LYS A 550 -25.35 14.13 -33.82
CA LYS A 550 -26.50 14.75 -34.50
C LYS A 550 -26.68 16.25 -34.20
N SER A 551 -25.83 16.83 -33.35
CA SER A 551 -25.94 18.22 -32.93
C SER A 551 -25.58 19.19 -34.06
N GLN A 552 -26.47 20.15 -34.29
CA GLN A 552 -26.31 21.30 -35.17
C GLN A 552 -26.03 22.61 -34.41
N ALA A 553 -25.67 22.55 -33.12
CA ALA A 553 -25.26 23.71 -32.33
C ALA A 553 -24.13 24.51 -33.01
N ARG A 554 -24.21 25.85 -32.90
CA ARG A 554 -23.23 26.84 -33.39
C ARG A 554 -23.11 27.98 -32.37
N LEU A 555 -21.91 28.54 -32.25
CA LEU A 555 -21.65 29.70 -31.39
C LEU A 555 -22.19 30.99 -32.01
N SER A 556 -22.60 31.93 -31.17
CA SER A 556 -23.12 33.24 -31.57
C SER A 556 -22.07 34.11 -32.27
N ASP A 557 -20.86 34.15 -31.72
CA ASP A 557 -19.67 34.80 -32.31
C ASP A 557 -18.42 34.12 -31.74
N PRO A 558 -17.78 33.21 -32.48
CA PRO A 558 -16.62 32.48 -31.98
C PRO A 558 -15.39 33.36 -31.68
N THR A 559 -15.39 34.65 -32.03
CA THR A 559 -14.26 35.57 -31.74
C THR A 559 -14.51 36.51 -30.56
N SER A 560 -15.73 36.48 -30.02
CA SER A 560 -16.09 37.26 -28.84
C SER A 560 -15.42 36.70 -27.59
N ALA A 561 -15.13 37.58 -26.63
CA ALA A 561 -14.70 37.15 -25.30
C ALA A 561 -15.80 36.35 -24.57
N ALA A 562 -17.08 36.55 -24.89
CA ALA A 562 -18.19 35.84 -24.24
C ALA A 562 -19.30 35.42 -25.22
N PRO A 563 -19.11 34.34 -26.00
CA PRO A 563 -20.14 33.82 -26.90
C PRO A 563 -21.16 32.92 -26.19
N PHE A 564 -22.21 32.56 -26.93
CA PHE A 564 -23.20 31.59 -26.47
C PHE A 564 -23.64 30.63 -27.57
N PHE A 565 -24.27 29.52 -27.20
CA PHE A 565 -24.94 28.60 -28.13
C PHE A 565 -26.19 28.00 -27.48
N ILE A 566 -27.00 27.29 -28.27
CA ILE A 566 -28.17 26.55 -27.76
C ILE A 566 -27.87 25.05 -27.83
N VAL A 567 -28.10 24.33 -26.73
CA VAL A 567 -27.99 22.87 -26.67
C VAL A 567 -29.15 22.26 -27.44
N ASP A 568 -28.86 21.47 -28.46
CA ASP A 568 -29.88 20.97 -29.39
C ASP A 568 -30.03 19.44 -29.41
N GLN A 569 -29.15 18.72 -28.71
CA GLN A 569 -29.15 17.26 -28.54
C GLN A 569 -28.67 16.87 -27.14
N PRO A 570 -29.10 15.71 -26.59
CA PRO A 570 -28.48 15.14 -25.41
C PRO A 570 -27.10 14.54 -25.75
N GLY A 571 -26.16 14.72 -24.85
CA GLY A 571 -24.80 14.20 -24.87
C GLY A 571 -23.82 15.21 -24.27
N CYS A 572 -22.54 14.93 -24.45
CA CYS A 572 -21.45 15.80 -24.03
C CYS A 572 -21.12 16.80 -25.14
N TYR A 573 -21.02 18.08 -24.79
CA TYR A 573 -20.45 19.14 -25.62
C TYR A 573 -19.14 19.58 -24.99
N ILE A 574 -18.13 19.78 -25.81
CA ILE A 574 -16.84 20.31 -25.40
C ILE A 574 -16.60 21.55 -26.24
N LEU A 575 -16.59 22.69 -25.56
CA LEU A 575 -16.19 23.96 -26.16
C LEU A 575 -14.74 24.23 -25.80
N ARG A 576 -14.00 24.75 -26.78
CA ARG A 576 -12.59 25.03 -26.66
C ARG A 576 -12.35 26.50 -26.91
N LEU A 577 -11.70 27.17 -25.95
CA LEU A 577 -11.20 28.52 -26.08
C LEU A 577 -9.70 28.49 -26.36
N THR A 578 -9.27 29.26 -27.34
CA THR A 578 -7.86 29.63 -27.52
C THR A 578 -7.77 31.16 -27.53
N VAL A 579 -6.84 31.72 -26.77
CA VAL A 579 -6.56 33.15 -26.77
C VAL A 579 -5.22 33.45 -27.42
N ASP A 580 -5.06 34.59 -28.06
CA ASP A 580 -3.85 34.98 -28.78
C ASP A 580 -3.44 36.40 -28.39
N ASP A 581 -2.19 36.58 -27.99
CA ASP A 581 -1.62 37.83 -27.49
C ASP A 581 -1.06 38.74 -28.60
N GLY A 582 -1.21 38.33 -29.86
CA GLY A 582 -0.63 38.98 -31.04
C GLY A 582 0.75 38.45 -31.45
N GLN A 583 1.36 37.57 -30.66
CA GLN A 583 2.63 36.88 -30.94
C GLN A 583 2.43 35.36 -31.04
N VAL A 584 1.67 34.76 -30.12
CA VAL A 584 1.42 33.33 -30.02
C VAL A 584 0.01 33.04 -29.48
N ASN A 585 -0.52 31.85 -29.81
CA ASN A 585 -1.77 31.37 -29.24
C ASN A 585 -1.50 30.63 -27.92
N SER A 586 -2.44 30.70 -27.00
CA SER A 586 -2.49 29.88 -25.78
C SER A 586 -2.61 28.40 -26.11
N LEU A 587 -2.33 27.56 -25.12
CA LEU A 587 -2.96 26.26 -25.12
C LEU A 587 -4.48 26.43 -25.02
N PRO A 588 -5.26 25.57 -25.68
CA PRO A 588 -6.69 25.64 -25.56
C PRO A 588 -7.15 25.28 -24.15
N ASP A 589 -8.09 26.03 -23.61
CA ASP A 589 -8.86 25.63 -22.43
C ASP A 589 -10.22 25.10 -22.87
N GLU A 590 -10.68 24.03 -22.23
CA GLU A 590 -11.91 23.33 -22.60
C GLU A 590 -12.90 23.38 -21.46
N ILE A 591 -14.16 23.63 -21.80
CA ILE A 591 -15.29 23.54 -20.89
C ILE A 591 -16.16 22.36 -21.31
N LEU A 592 -16.39 21.45 -20.37
CA LEU A 592 -17.25 20.29 -20.52
C LEU A 592 -18.68 20.68 -20.17
N ILE A 593 -19.59 20.43 -21.11
CA ILE A 593 -21.02 20.68 -20.92
C ILE A 593 -21.74 19.35 -21.11
N ASN A 594 -22.10 18.74 -19.99
CA ASN A 594 -22.80 17.48 -19.95
C ASN A 594 -24.30 17.71 -19.82
N THR A 595 -25.04 17.26 -20.83
CA THR A 595 -26.47 17.07 -20.64
C THR A 595 -26.71 15.85 -19.75
N VAL A 596 -27.85 15.79 -19.07
CA VAL A 596 -28.28 14.58 -18.36
C VAL A 596 -28.28 13.38 -19.34
N TYR A 597 -27.31 12.48 -19.20
CA TYR A 597 -27.02 11.42 -20.17
C TYR A 597 -27.86 10.16 -19.87
N GLU A 598 -28.76 9.81 -20.78
CA GLU A 598 -29.22 8.43 -20.94
C GLU A 598 -28.46 7.80 -22.12
N ALA A 599 -27.66 6.77 -21.85
CA ALA A 599 -27.01 5.99 -22.91
C ALA A 599 -27.06 4.48 -22.70
N PRO A 600 -26.93 3.70 -23.79
CA PRO A 600 -27.43 2.34 -23.84
C PRO A 600 -26.30 1.33 -23.69
N ASP A 601 -25.95 1.00 -22.44
CA ASP A 601 -25.33 -0.30 -22.13
C ASP A 601 -26.40 -1.31 -21.73
N ARG A 602 -26.13 -2.60 -21.94
CA ARG A 602 -27.13 -3.68 -21.78
C ARG A 602 -27.75 -3.65 -20.40
N ILE A 603 -28.96 -3.12 -20.33
CA ILE A 603 -29.70 -2.95 -19.08
C ILE A 603 -30.27 -4.30 -18.64
N ARG A 604 -29.97 -4.67 -17.41
CA ARG A 604 -30.61 -5.79 -16.72
C ARG A 604 -31.67 -5.25 -15.79
N HIS A 605 -32.92 -5.62 -16.03
CA HIS A 605 -34.05 -5.09 -15.27
C HIS A 605 -34.40 -5.99 -14.08
N VAL A 606 -34.41 -5.40 -12.89
CA VAL A 606 -34.89 -6.03 -11.66
C VAL A 606 -36.20 -5.34 -11.24
N PRO A 607 -37.31 -6.07 -11.02
CA PRO A 607 -37.43 -7.52 -11.01
C PRO A 607 -37.81 -8.16 -12.37
N ALA A 608 -38.01 -7.37 -13.42
CA ALA A 608 -38.68 -7.81 -14.66
C ALA A 608 -37.96 -8.94 -15.41
N GLN A 609 -36.63 -8.96 -15.41
CA GLN A 609 -35.81 -10.01 -16.02
C GLN A 609 -35.16 -10.91 -14.97
N TYR A 610 -34.80 -10.34 -13.83
CA TYR A 610 -34.11 -11.02 -12.73
C TYR A 610 -34.89 -10.79 -11.45
N PRO A 611 -35.31 -11.84 -10.72
CA PRO A 611 -36.16 -11.69 -9.53
C PRO A 611 -35.43 -11.05 -8.35
N THR A 612 -34.09 -11.08 -8.33
CA THR A 612 -33.26 -10.48 -7.27
C THR A 612 -32.12 -9.67 -7.87
N ILE A 613 -31.59 -8.72 -7.11
CA ILE A 613 -30.44 -7.89 -7.51
C ILE A 613 -29.20 -8.78 -7.68
N GLN A 614 -28.94 -9.71 -6.75
CA GLN A 614 -27.79 -10.61 -6.86
C GLN A 614 -27.82 -11.44 -8.16
N SER A 615 -28.98 -11.97 -8.54
CA SER A 615 -29.07 -12.77 -9.78
C SER A 615 -28.77 -11.95 -11.04
N ALA A 616 -29.07 -10.65 -11.03
CA ALA A 616 -28.69 -9.74 -12.10
C ALA A 616 -27.18 -9.46 -12.10
N VAL A 617 -26.56 -9.29 -10.93
CA VAL A 617 -25.10 -9.14 -10.76
C VAL A 617 -24.34 -10.38 -11.22
N ASP A 618 -24.84 -11.57 -10.87
CA ASP A 618 -24.24 -12.84 -11.26
C ASP A 618 -24.22 -13.01 -12.78
N ALA A 619 -25.34 -12.66 -13.43
CA ALA A 619 -25.50 -12.74 -14.88
C ALA A 619 -24.80 -11.60 -15.65
N ALA A 620 -24.41 -10.53 -14.96
CA ALA A 620 -23.80 -9.35 -15.54
C ALA A 620 -22.37 -9.59 -16.03
N ARG A 621 -22.04 -8.92 -17.14
CA ARG A 621 -20.68 -8.76 -17.64
C ARG A 621 -20.11 -7.43 -17.14
N ALA A 622 -18.79 -7.31 -17.17
CA ALA A 622 -18.13 -6.05 -16.86
C ALA A 622 -18.67 -4.91 -17.75
N GLY A 623 -19.05 -3.79 -17.13
CA GLY A 623 -19.67 -2.62 -17.77
C GLY A 623 -21.21 -2.64 -17.80
N ASP A 624 -21.88 -3.76 -17.52
CA ASP A 624 -23.35 -3.82 -17.56
C ASP A 624 -23.99 -2.89 -16.51
N THR A 625 -25.19 -2.38 -16.83
CA THR A 625 -26.04 -1.64 -15.89
C THR A 625 -27.19 -2.51 -15.38
N ILE A 626 -27.35 -2.58 -14.07
CA ILE A 626 -28.45 -3.24 -13.36
C ILE A 626 -29.42 -2.15 -12.92
N LEU A 627 -30.55 -2.06 -13.62
CA LEU A 627 -31.60 -1.10 -13.34
C LEU A 627 -32.65 -1.74 -12.42
N VAL A 628 -32.70 -1.26 -11.18
CA VAL A 628 -33.56 -1.80 -10.13
C VAL A 628 -34.75 -0.88 -9.92
N GLN A 629 -35.95 -1.39 -10.20
CA GLN A 629 -37.20 -0.66 -9.98
C GLN A 629 -37.59 -0.65 -8.50
N ALA A 630 -38.38 0.34 -8.11
CA ALA A 630 -38.94 0.50 -6.78
C ALA A 630 -39.50 -0.82 -6.22
N GLY A 631 -39.14 -1.11 -4.97
CA GLY A 631 -39.48 -2.35 -4.29
C GLY A 631 -38.56 -2.59 -3.10
N THR A 632 -38.88 -3.59 -2.27
CA THR A 632 -38.01 -4.03 -1.17
C THR A 632 -37.39 -5.37 -1.50
N TYR A 633 -36.06 -5.37 -1.61
CA TYR A 633 -35.22 -6.52 -1.93
C TYR A 633 -34.52 -6.98 -0.67
N ARG A 634 -35.01 -8.07 -0.08
CA ARG A 634 -34.45 -8.67 1.14
C ARG A 634 -33.33 -9.64 0.77
N GLU A 635 -32.14 -9.11 0.56
CA GLU A 635 -30.97 -9.87 0.15
C GLU A 635 -29.67 -9.18 0.59
N ASN A 636 -28.57 -9.91 0.51
CA ASN A 636 -27.21 -9.37 0.64
C ASN A 636 -26.58 -9.42 -0.76
N VAL A 637 -26.09 -8.30 -1.26
CA VAL A 637 -25.57 -8.17 -2.62
C VAL A 637 -24.04 -8.12 -2.60
N TYR A 638 -23.38 -9.03 -3.32
CA TYR A 638 -21.94 -9.10 -3.50
C TYR A 638 -21.56 -8.73 -4.94
N ILE A 639 -20.71 -7.72 -5.08
CA ILE A 639 -20.24 -7.17 -6.34
C ILE A 639 -18.73 -7.44 -6.45
N ASP A 640 -18.38 -8.39 -7.32
CA ASP A 640 -17.03 -8.87 -7.58
C ASP A 640 -16.56 -8.59 -9.02
N LYS A 641 -17.32 -7.77 -9.76
CA LYS A 641 -17.00 -7.34 -11.13
C LYS A 641 -17.49 -5.92 -11.37
N GLN A 642 -16.94 -5.25 -12.39
CA GLN A 642 -17.32 -3.88 -12.76
C GLN A 642 -18.77 -3.83 -13.26
N VAL A 643 -19.72 -3.39 -12.43
CA VAL A 643 -21.13 -3.17 -12.83
C VAL A 643 -21.67 -1.87 -12.25
N ASN A 644 -22.63 -1.28 -12.93
CA ASN A 644 -23.36 -0.12 -12.43
C ASN A 644 -24.71 -0.56 -11.85
N LEU A 645 -24.99 -0.23 -10.60
CA LEU A 645 -26.31 -0.41 -9.99
C LEU A 645 -27.04 0.93 -9.97
N LYS A 646 -28.21 0.99 -10.60
CA LYS A 646 -29.04 2.19 -10.68
C LYS A 646 -30.46 1.90 -10.18
N GLY A 647 -30.86 2.56 -9.11
CA GLY A 647 -32.20 2.50 -8.55
C GLY A 647 -33.14 3.52 -9.20
N VAL A 648 -34.35 3.10 -9.55
CA VAL A 648 -35.43 3.95 -10.06
C VAL A 648 -36.59 3.91 -9.07
N GLY A 649 -36.95 5.07 -8.52
CA GLY A 649 -38.01 5.18 -7.51
C GLY A 649 -37.59 4.65 -6.12
N TRP A 650 -36.32 4.81 -5.75
CA TRP A 650 -35.78 4.46 -4.43
C TRP A 650 -36.01 2.99 -3.98
N PRO A 651 -35.57 1.98 -4.76
CA PRO A 651 -35.56 0.60 -4.29
C PRO A 651 -34.80 0.45 -2.96
N VAL A 652 -35.35 -0.36 -2.07
CA VAL A 652 -34.78 -0.68 -0.76
C VAL A 652 -34.01 -2.00 -0.85
N ILE A 653 -32.71 -1.99 -0.56
CA ILE A 653 -31.92 -3.21 -0.31
C ILE A 653 -31.85 -3.41 1.20
N ASP A 654 -32.39 -4.53 1.69
CA ASP A 654 -32.51 -4.84 3.11
C ASP A 654 -31.74 -6.13 3.47
N GLY A 655 -30.62 -5.98 4.16
CA GLY A 655 -29.76 -7.09 4.60
C GLY A 655 -30.30 -7.86 5.81
N GLY A 656 -31.41 -7.41 6.41
CA GLY A 656 -32.12 -8.09 7.50
C GLY A 656 -31.57 -7.89 8.92
N GLY A 657 -30.55 -7.05 9.12
CA GLY A 657 -30.03 -6.66 10.43
C GLY A 657 -29.40 -7.82 11.21
N LYS A 658 -28.70 -8.73 10.51
CA LYS A 658 -28.18 -9.98 11.10
C LYS A 658 -27.03 -9.72 12.10
N PRO A 659 -26.88 -10.53 13.15
CA PRO A 659 -25.66 -10.53 13.96
C PRO A 659 -24.42 -10.88 13.14
N GLY A 660 -23.26 -10.29 13.47
CA GLY A 660 -21.97 -10.60 12.83
C GLY A 660 -21.57 -9.68 11.68
N ASN A 661 -20.46 -10.01 11.01
CA ASN A 661 -19.85 -9.21 9.93
C ASN A 661 -20.57 -9.44 8.59
N VAL A 662 -21.80 -8.96 8.47
CA VAL A 662 -22.64 -9.13 7.27
C VAL A 662 -23.02 -7.78 6.71
N ASP A 663 -22.56 -7.48 5.49
CA ASP A 663 -22.92 -6.27 4.77
C ASP A 663 -24.23 -6.46 3.98
N THR A 664 -25.02 -5.40 3.83
CA THR A 664 -26.17 -5.43 2.88
C THR A 664 -25.66 -5.40 1.44
N VAL A 665 -24.66 -4.57 1.15
CA VAL A 665 -23.95 -4.55 -0.13
C VAL A 665 -22.45 -4.62 0.12
N LYS A 666 -21.73 -5.52 -0.57
CA LYS A 666 -20.27 -5.62 -0.48
C LYS A 666 -19.64 -5.53 -1.86
N ILE A 667 -18.70 -4.62 -2.02
CA ILE A 667 -17.82 -4.46 -3.18
C ILE A 667 -16.42 -4.86 -2.74
N ASP A 668 -15.75 -5.73 -3.49
CA ASP A 668 -14.47 -6.30 -3.03
C ASP A 668 -13.49 -6.52 -4.18
N SER A 669 -12.24 -6.14 -3.96
CA SER A 669 -11.08 -6.49 -4.79
C SER A 669 -11.15 -6.05 -6.26
N LEU A 670 -11.77 -4.90 -6.54
CA LEU A 670 -11.92 -4.35 -7.89
C LEU A 670 -10.92 -3.25 -8.26
N GLY A 671 -10.18 -2.71 -7.29
CA GLY A 671 -9.30 -1.56 -7.51
C GLY A 671 -10.06 -0.41 -8.20
N GLU A 672 -9.43 0.20 -9.19
CA GLU A 672 -9.99 1.34 -9.96
C GLU A 672 -11.14 0.97 -10.91
N GLN A 673 -11.42 -0.32 -11.10
CA GLN A 673 -12.45 -0.77 -12.04
C GLN A 673 -13.83 -0.87 -11.39
N ALA A 674 -13.96 -0.56 -10.10
CA ALA A 674 -15.23 -0.63 -9.41
C ALA A 674 -16.27 0.33 -10.04
N GLY A 675 -17.49 -0.17 -10.24
CA GLY A 675 -18.54 0.59 -10.91
C GLY A 675 -19.27 1.59 -10.01
N ARG A 676 -20.44 2.04 -10.47
CA ARG A 676 -21.25 3.08 -9.82
C ARG A 676 -22.47 2.52 -9.12
N ILE A 677 -22.83 3.08 -7.97
CA ILE A 677 -24.07 2.76 -7.24
C ILE A 677 -24.84 4.04 -6.94
N GLU A 678 -26.09 4.12 -7.42
CA GLU A 678 -26.95 5.28 -7.23
C GLU A 678 -28.45 4.96 -7.06
N GLY A 679 -29.17 5.82 -6.32
CA GLY A 679 -30.63 5.80 -6.26
C GLY A 679 -31.25 4.74 -5.35
N PHE A 680 -30.50 4.20 -4.37
CA PHE A 680 -30.98 3.17 -3.45
C PHE A 680 -31.26 3.69 -2.04
N VAL A 681 -32.15 2.99 -1.32
CA VAL A 681 -32.19 2.99 0.15
C VAL A 681 -31.51 1.69 0.61
N ILE A 682 -30.42 1.79 1.38
CA ILE A 682 -29.64 0.65 1.86
C ILE A 682 -29.77 0.54 3.38
N THR A 683 -30.34 -0.58 3.84
CA THR A 683 -30.69 -0.85 5.24
C THR A 683 -30.38 -2.30 5.64
N GLY A 684 -30.50 -2.59 6.94
CA GLY A 684 -30.37 -3.97 7.44
C GLY A 684 -28.94 -4.51 7.45
N GLY A 685 -27.92 -3.64 7.44
CA GLY A 685 -26.53 -4.04 7.65
C GLY A 685 -26.31 -4.63 9.05
N GLY A 686 -25.42 -5.61 9.17
CA GLY A 686 -25.21 -6.39 10.39
C GLY A 686 -24.55 -5.63 11.54
N SER A 687 -24.46 -6.27 12.71
CA SER A 687 -23.96 -5.65 13.96
C SER A 687 -22.48 -5.86 14.26
N GLY A 688 -21.78 -6.71 13.50
CA GLY A 688 -20.36 -7.01 13.67
C GLY A 688 -19.46 -5.82 13.31
N PRO A 689 -18.22 -5.75 13.84
CA PRO A 689 -17.33 -4.60 13.69
C PRO A 689 -16.95 -4.26 12.24
N LEU A 690 -17.06 -5.21 11.31
CA LEU A 690 -16.81 -5.03 9.88
C LEU A 690 -18.10 -5.06 9.03
N ALA A 691 -19.27 -5.15 9.67
CA ALA A 691 -20.55 -5.06 8.97
C ALA A 691 -20.92 -3.61 8.67
N HIS A 692 -21.61 -3.41 7.55
CA HIS A 692 -22.05 -2.12 7.07
C HIS A 692 -23.38 -2.23 6.30
N GLY A 693 -24.03 -1.10 6.04
CA GLY A 693 -25.04 -1.04 4.97
C GLY A 693 -24.38 -1.34 3.63
N LEU A 694 -23.31 -0.62 3.29
CA LEU A 694 -22.44 -0.94 2.17
C LEU A 694 -20.98 -0.95 2.60
N SER A 695 -20.20 -1.94 2.17
CA SER A 695 -18.75 -1.95 2.32
C SER A 695 -18.03 -2.01 0.97
N ALA A 696 -16.93 -1.27 0.83
CA ALA A 696 -16.02 -1.34 -0.30
C ALA A 696 -14.61 -1.68 0.19
N TRP A 697 -14.04 -2.77 -0.34
CA TRP A 697 -12.77 -3.34 0.06
C TRP A 697 -11.78 -3.33 -1.11
N ASP A 698 -10.61 -2.71 -0.96
CA ASP A 698 -9.57 -2.60 -1.99
C ASP A 698 -10.14 -2.19 -3.36
N SER A 699 -11.08 -1.25 -3.34
CA SER A 699 -11.89 -0.85 -4.49
C SER A 699 -12.16 0.65 -4.47
N ALA A 700 -12.24 1.26 -5.66
CA ALA A 700 -12.51 2.68 -5.86
C ALA A 700 -13.84 2.94 -6.59
N PRO A 701 -15.00 2.57 -6.01
CA PRO A 701 -16.30 2.78 -6.64
C PRO A 701 -16.73 4.26 -6.62
N THR A 702 -17.73 4.58 -7.45
CA THR A 702 -18.53 5.80 -7.28
C THR A 702 -19.83 5.48 -6.54
N ILE A 703 -19.99 6.01 -5.33
CA ILE A 703 -21.17 5.81 -4.49
C ILE A 703 -21.86 7.14 -4.33
N CYS A 704 -23.01 7.33 -5.00
CA CYS A 704 -23.65 8.64 -5.02
C CYS A 704 -25.16 8.61 -5.02
N ASN A 705 -25.79 9.65 -4.48
CA ASN A 705 -27.25 9.80 -4.46
C ASN A 705 -28.01 8.60 -3.86
N ASN A 706 -27.45 7.97 -2.81
CA ASN A 706 -28.11 6.89 -2.06
C ASN A 706 -28.56 7.37 -0.67
N GLN A 707 -29.46 6.61 -0.05
CA GLN A 707 -29.82 6.74 1.36
C GLN A 707 -29.30 5.54 2.14
N PHE A 708 -28.53 5.78 3.20
CA PHE A 708 -28.04 4.74 4.11
C PHE A 708 -28.69 4.92 5.46
N THR A 709 -29.56 4.00 5.87
CA THR A 709 -30.31 4.12 7.11
C THR A 709 -30.66 2.77 7.74
N GLY A 710 -30.87 2.73 9.06
CA GLY A 710 -31.32 1.52 9.76
C GLY A 710 -30.26 0.41 9.83
N ASN A 711 -28.98 0.72 9.60
CA ASN A 711 -27.89 -0.26 9.70
C ASN A 711 -27.37 -0.36 11.14
N LEU A 712 -27.12 -1.59 11.61
CA LEU A 712 -26.70 -1.85 13.00
C LEU A 712 -25.23 -1.45 13.28
N ASN A 713 -24.46 -1.18 12.23
CA ASN A 713 -23.11 -0.61 12.30
C ASN A 713 -23.00 0.62 11.36
N ASN A 714 -21.92 0.82 10.58
CA ASN A 714 -21.85 2.02 9.75
C ASN A 714 -22.79 1.91 8.55
N GLY A 715 -23.36 3.04 8.10
CA GLY A 715 -24.12 3.09 6.86
C GLY A 715 -23.24 2.72 5.66
N LEU A 716 -22.04 3.27 5.60
CA LEU A 716 -21.04 3.02 4.56
C LEU A 716 -19.65 2.77 5.18
N GLY A 717 -18.94 1.73 4.74
CA GLY A 717 -17.57 1.39 5.15
C GLY A 717 -16.60 1.32 3.97
N LEU A 718 -15.49 2.05 4.06
CA LEU A 718 -14.43 2.10 3.05
C LEU A 718 -13.14 1.55 3.64
N HIS A 719 -12.62 0.48 3.04
CA HIS A 719 -11.50 -0.29 3.56
C HIS A 719 -10.52 -0.66 2.44
N GLY A 720 -9.23 -0.62 2.73
CA GLY A 720 -8.22 -1.11 1.80
C GLY A 720 -7.00 -0.22 1.70
N ARG A 721 -6.10 -0.58 0.79
CA ARG A 721 -4.83 0.09 0.54
C ARG A 721 -5.04 1.46 -0.12
N GLN A 722 -4.18 2.42 0.21
CA GLN A 722 -4.23 3.79 -0.32
C GLN A 722 -4.30 3.83 -1.86
N LEU A 723 -3.38 3.14 -2.54
CA LEU A 723 -3.30 3.10 -4.02
C LEU A 723 -4.54 2.53 -4.70
N LEU A 724 -5.37 1.76 -4.00
CA LEU A 724 -6.56 1.12 -4.58
C LEU A 724 -7.86 1.84 -4.24
N THR A 725 -7.81 2.80 -3.32
CA THR A 725 -8.99 3.48 -2.77
C THR A 725 -8.97 4.98 -3.01
N GLU A 726 -7.84 5.56 -3.42
CA GLU A 726 -7.68 7.01 -3.61
C GLU A 726 -8.62 7.64 -4.66
N LYS A 727 -9.09 6.83 -5.63
CA LYS A 727 -10.04 7.27 -6.66
C LYS A 727 -11.50 7.05 -6.28
N ALA A 728 -11.80 6.44 -5.12
CA ALA A 728 -13.17 6.22 -4.69
C ALA A 728 -13.87 7.58 -4.49
N GLN A 729 -15.08 7.71 -5.04
CA GLN A 729 -15.90 8.93 -4.94
C GLN A 729 -17.17 8.65 -4.16
N VAL A 730 -17.42 9.43 -3.11
CA VAL A 730 -18.63 9.31 -2.27
C VAL A 730 -19.29 10.67 -2.16
N TYR A 731 -20.41 10.87 -2.85
CA TYR A 731 -21.08 12.18 -2.89
C TYR A 731 -22.60 12.18 -3.07
N GLY A 732 -23.26 13.24 -2.61
CA GLY A 732 -24.71 13.41 -2.77
C GLY A 732 -25.56 12.41 -1.97
N ASN A 733 -24.97 11.62 -1.07
CA ASN A 733 -25.66 10.61 -0.28
C ASN A 733 -26.31 11.21 0.97
N LEU A 734 -27.41 10.60 1.42
CA LEU A 734 -28.04 10.83 2.72
C LEU A 734 -27.65 9.67 3.66
N VAL A 735 -26.94 9.95 4.75
CA VAL A 735 -26.46 8.90 5.68
C VAL A 735 -26.98 9.19 7.09
N TYR A 736 -28.00 8.46 7.52
CA TYR A 736 -28.68 8.79 8.77
C TYR A 736 -29.30 7.62 9.52
N GLY A 737 -29.40 7.74 10.85
CA GLY A 737 -30.05 6.71 11.68
C GLY A 737 -29.30 5.39 11.74
N ASN A 738 -27.99 5.40 11.50
CA ASN A 738 -27.10 4.24 11.65
C ASN A 738 -26.30 4.35 12.95
N LYS A 739 -25.54 3.30 13.29
CA LYS A 739 -24.61 3.40 14.42
C LYS A 739 -23.47 4.38 14.12
N GLY A 740 -22.83 4.24 12.96
CA GLY A 740 -21.89 5.21 12.39
C GLY A 740 -22.34 5.63 10.99
N GLY A 741 -21.97 6.82 10.53
CA GLY A 741 -22.31 7.27 9.18
C GLY A 741 -21.41 6.61 8.13
N ILE A 742 -20.31 7.29 7.78
CA ILE A 742 -19.30 6.83 6.83
C ILE A 742 -18.01 6.48 7.59
N GLY A 743 -17.57 5.23 7.52
CA GLY A 743 -16.34 4.74 8.15
C GLY A 743 -15.20 4.54 7.14
N ASN A 744 -13.98 4.95 7.51
CA ASN A 744 -12.75 4.73 6.76
C ASN A 744 -11.76 3.93 7.63
N GLY A 745 -11.21 2.84 7.08
CA GLY A 745 -10.25 2.00 7.80
C GLY A 745 -9.23 1.31 6.89
N ARG A 746 -8.28 0.58 7.49
CA ARG A 746 -7.27 -0.26 6.82
C ARG A 746 -6.38 0.47 5.77
N GLY A 747 -6.26 1.80 5.82
CA GLY A 747 -5.42 2.57 4.89
C GLY A 747 -6.19 3.28 3.76
N SER A 748 -7.52 3.31 3.82
CA SER A 748 -8.35 3.93 2.77
C SER A 748 -8.08 5.43 2.60
N CYS A 749 -8.06 5.89 1.35
CA CYS A 749 -7.84 7.28 0.95
C CYS A 749 -8.98 7.86 0.07
N ALA A 750 -10.22 7.41 0.29
CA ALA A 750 -11.37 7.84 -0.50
C ALA A 750 -11.66 9.35 -0.44
N ASN A 751 -12.32 9.85 -1.49
CA ASN A 751 -12.82 11.22 -1.58
C ASN A 751 -14.30 11.26 -1.18
N ILE A 752 -14.60 11.92 -0.06
CA ILE A 752 -15.92 11.99 0.54
C ILE A 752 -16.37 13.44 0.51
N HIS A 753 -17.32 13.77 -0.37
CA HIS A 753 -17.73 15.16 -0.56
C HIS A 753 -19.22 15.37 -0.79
N HIS A 754 -19.77 16.53 -0.42
CA HIS A 754 -21.17 16.88 -0.71
C HIS A 754 -22.20 15.85 -0.22
N ASN A 755 -21.96 15.21 0.92
CA ASN A 755 -22.92 14.29 1.56
C ASN A 755 -23.66 14.97 2.72
N TYR A 756 -24.87 14.51 3.01
CA TYR A 756 -25.63 14.88 4.21
C TYR A 756 -25.61 13.73 5.21
N ILE A 757 -24.98 13.96 6.36
CA ILE A 757 -24.67 12.91 7.33
C ILE A 757 -25.19 13.32 8.70
N PHE A 758 -26.27 12.70 9.15
CA PHE A 758 -26.97 13.18 10.34
C PHE A 758 -27.63 12.10 11.18
N ARG A 759 -27.87 12.37 12.47
CA ARG A 759 -28.56 11.45 13.39
C ARG A 759 -27.95 10.05 13.44
N ASN A 760 -26.63 9.92 13.26
CA ASN A 760 -25.92 8.66 13.51
C ASN A 760 -25.46 8.62 14.98
N SER A 761 -25.60 7.46 15.62
CA SER A 761 -25.51 7.39 17.09
C SER A 761 -24.09 7.53 17.65
N VAL A 762 -23.05 7.37 16.82
CA VAL A 762 -21.63 7.44 17.23
C VAL A 762 -20.88 8.54 16.48
N PHE A 763 -20.78 8.45 15.16
CA PHE A 763 -20.09 9.47 14.35
C PHE A 763 -20.78 9.70 13.01
N GLY A 764 -20.62 10.89 12.44
CA GLY A 764 -20.95 11.18 11.05
C GLY A 764 -19.91 10.55 10.12
N ILE A 765 -18.66 11.02 10.18
CA ILE A 765 -17.53 10.40 9.45
C ILE A 765 -16.47 9.93 10.45
N GLY A 766 -16.05 8.67 10.34
CA GLY A 766 -15.05 8.05 11.21
C GLY A 766 -13.81 7.63 10.43
N CYS A 767 -12.62 7.96 10.94
CA CYS A 767 -11.32 7.57 10.39
C CYS A 767 -10.54 6.72 11.40
N ARG A 768 -9.92 5.63 10.94
CA ARG A 768 -9.18 4.66 11.77
C ARG A 768 -8.00 4.04 11.03
N GLY A 769 -7.04 3.47 11.76
CA GLY A 769 -5.85 2.82 11.21
C GLY A 769 -4.96 3.83 10.49
N PHE A 770 -4.46 3.46 9.31
CA PHE A 770 -3.65 4.30 8.42
C PHE A 770 -4.48 5.09 7.39
N SER A 771 -5.78 5.25 7.59
CA SER A 771 -6.62 5.95 6.60
C SER A 771 -6.25 7.43 6.49
N ALA A 772 -6.27 7.95 5.26
CA ALA A 772 -6.03 9.36 4.97
C ALA A 772 -7.06 9.88 3.94
N PRO A 773 -8.36 9.86 4.25
CA PRO A 773 -9.40 10.30 3.33
C PRO A 773 -9.39 11.81 3.15
N ARG A 774 -9.91 12.25 1.99
CA ARG A 774 -10.27 13.65 1.75
C ARG A 774 -11.76 13.84 2.07
N ILE A 775 -12.05 14.73 3.01
CA ILE A 775 -13.40 14.98 3.51
C ILE A 775 -13.73 16.43 3.20
N GLU A 776 -14.53 16.66 2.16
CA GLU A 776 -14.70 17.98 1.56
C GLU A 776 -16.17 18.40 1.40
N HIS A 777 -16.57 19.61 1.79
CA HIS A 777 -17.93 20.12 1.53
C HIS A 777 -19.10 19.23 2.00
N ASN A 778 -18.97 18.51 3.11
CA ASN A 778 -20.06 17.70 3.66
C ASN A 778 -20.88 18.46 4.70
N TYR A 779 -22.18 18.14 4.79
CA TYR A 779 -23.11 18.62 5.80
C TYR A 779 -23.26 17.57 6.90
N ILE A 780 -22.64 17.81 8.05
CA ILE A 780 -22.52 16.82 9.13
C ILE A 780 -23.15 17.37 10.41
N PHE A 781 -24.32 16.85 10.78
CA PHE A 781 -25.10 17.44 11.87
C PHE A 781 -25.90 16.45 12.71
N GLU A 782 -26.23 16.81 13.96
CA GLU A 782 -27.02 15.96 14.86
C GLU A 782 -26.44 14.55 15.12
N ASN A 783 -25.12 14.35 14.99
CA ASN A 783 -24.42 13.11 15.37
C ASN A 783 -23.80 13.24 16.78
N ASP A 784 -23.38 12.14 17.43
CA ASP A 784 -22.62 12.24 18.69
C ASP A 784 -21.21 12.83 18.46
N ILE A 785 -20.57 12.46 17.36
CA ILE A 785 -19.35 13.08 16.85
C ILE A 785 -19.59 13.44 15.38
N GLY A 786 -19.29 14.66 14.94
CA GLY A 786 -19.37 15.02 13.53
C GLY A 786 -18.32 14.24 12.72
N ILE A 787 -17.05 14.59 12.91
CA ILE A 787 -15.90 13.87 12.33
C ILE A 787 -15.03 13.33 13.46
N GLY A 788 -14.80 12.01 13.47
CA GLY A 788 -14.00 11.31 14.47
C GLY A 788 -12.77 10.67 13.84
N MET A 789 -11.62 10.80 14.51
CA MET A 789 -10.36 10.18 14.12
C MET A 789 -9.80 9.36 15.28
N ARG A 790 -9.32 8.15 14.97
CA ARG A 790 -8.65 7.23 15.91
C ARG A 790 -7.34 6.73 15.31
N GLU A 791 -6.47 6.23 16.19
CA GLU A 791 -5.16 5.64 15.85
C GLU A 791 -4.29 6.64 15.06
N VAL A 792 -3.68 6.22 13.95
CA VAL A 792 -2.66 6.99 13.20
C VAL A 792 -3.22 7.64 11.92
N SER A 793 -4.54 7.71 11.79
CA SER A 793 -5.19 8.25 10.59
C SER A 793 -4.90 9.74 10.42
N SER A 794 -4.78 10.19 9.16
CA SER A 794 -4.40 11.56 8.79
C SER A 794 -5.38 12.14 7.77
N PRO A 795 -6.65 12.41 8.15
CA PRO A 795 -7.64 12.95 7.23
C PRO A 795 -7.36 14.40 6.84
N LYS A 796 -7.74 14.78 5.62
CA LYS A 796 -7.79 16.17 5.15
C LYS A 796 -9.25 16.63 5.20
N ILE A 797 -9.56 17.57 6.09
CA ILE A 797 -10.93 18.02 6.41
C ILE A 797 -11.08 19.46 5.93
N VAL A 798 -11.75 19.65 4.79
CA VAL A 798 -11.80 20.95 4.10
C VAL A 798 -13.22 21.38 3.73
N GLY A 799 -13.62 22.63 3.95
CA GLY A 799 -14.90 23.13 3.40
C GLY A 799 -16.18 22.55 4.03
N ASN A 800 -16.11 21.82 5.14
CA ASN A 800 -17.28 21.11 5.70
C ASN A 800 -18.14 22.00 6.61
N TYR A 801 -19.43 21.69 6.64
CA TYR A 801 -20.43 22.28 7.54
C TYR A 801 -20.72 21.32 8.69
N ILE A 802 -20.25 21.64 9.91
CA ILE A 802 -20.28 20.72 11.06
C ILE A 802 -21.02 21.38 12.22
N TYR A 803 -22.29 21.00 12.43
CA TYR A 803 -23.14 21.71 13.40
C TYR A 803 -24.13 20.83 14.15
N HIS A 804 -24.60 21.28 15.32
CA HIS A 804 -25.57 20.56 16.16
C HIS A 804 -25.18 19.13 16.56
N ASN A 805 -23.95 18.70 16.30
CA ASN A 805 -23.43 17.45 16.83
C ASN A 805 -23.18 17.62 18.33
N LYS A 806 -23.08 16.52 19.07
CA LYS A 806 -22.65 16.63 20.47
C LYS A 806 -21.20 17.12 20.56
N ARG A 807 -20.34 16.67 19.64
CA ARG A 807 -18.97 17.16 19.41
C ARG A 807 -18.75 17.35 17.91
N GLY A 808 -18.15 18.46 17.48
CA GLY A 808 -17.89 18.74 16.07
C GLY A 808 -16.83 17.80 15.48
N ILE A 809 -15.55 18.15 15.68
CA ILE A 809 -14.40 17.33 15.26
C ILE A 809 -13.70 16.76 16.50
N VAL A 810 -13.42 15.46 16.50
CA VAL A 810 -12.72 14.75 17.58
C VAL A 810 -11.54 13.98 17.01
N LEU A 811 -10.34 14.49 17.26
CA LEU A 811 -9.07 13.86 16.90
C LEU A 811 -8.52 13.16 18.15
N SER A 812 -8.92 11.91 18.37
CA SER A 812 -8.62 11.19 19.61
C SER A 812 -8.11 9.78 19.32
N PRO A 813 -6.80 9.60 19.13
CA PRO A 813 -6.21 8.27 19.11
C PRO A 813 -6.56 7.51 20.40
N VAL A 814 -6.98 6.25 20.27
CA VAL A 814 -7.45 5.42 21.41
C VAL A 814 -6.36 4.49 21.93
N SER A 815 -5.14 4.55 21.39
CA SER A 815 -4.04 3.72 21.88
C SER A 815 -3.13 4.52 22.81
N THR A 816 -2.64 3.86 23.85
CA THR A 816 -1.58 4.31 24.77
C THR A 816 -0.22 4.44 24.07
N VAL A 817 -0.19 4.41 22.73
CA VAL A 817 1.02 4.36 21.91
C VAL A 817 1.57 5.78 21.79
N LYS A 818 2.78 5.98 22.30
CA LYS A 818 3.59 7.12 21.90
C LYS A 818 4.23 6.78 20.56
N ALA A 819 4.01 7.65 19.57
CA ALA A 819 4.84 7.85 18.39
C ALA A 819 4.64 6.93 17.17
N SER A 820 3.89 7.43 16.19
CA SER A 820 4.32 7.49 14.79
C SER A 820 3.88 8.84 14.20
N ALA A 821 4.67 9.41 13.29
CA ALA A 821 4.29 10.59 12.53
C ALA A 821 3.53 10.11 11.27
N GLY A 822 2.28 10.51 11.11
CA GLY A 822 1.54 10.42 9.86
C GLY A 822 1.75 11.70 9.03
N GLU A 823 1.08 11.80 7.88
CA GLU A 823 0.94 13.09 7.19
C GLU A 823 0.31 14.13 8.13
N ASP A 824 0.58 15.41 7.89
CA ASP A 824 -0.06 16.49 8.65
C ASP A 824 -1.59 16.37 8.56
N ILE A 825 -2.25 16.50 9.70
CA ILE A 825 -3.72 16.57 9.75
C ILE A 825 -4.11 18.01 9.41
N LEU A 826 -4.92 18.15 8.36
CA LEU A 826 -5.38 19.45 7.88
C LEU A 826 -6.87 19.63 8.20
N VAL A 827 -7.18 20.65 8.99
CA VAL A 827 -8.54 21.14 9.23
C VAL A 827 -8.60 22.56 8.71
N GLN A 828 -9.14 22.71 7.50
CA GLN A 828 -9.08 23.98 6.79
C GLN A 828 -10.44 24.44 6.27
N ASN A 829 -10.73 25.74 6.39
CA ASN A 829 -11.93 26.32 5.80
C ASN A 829 -13.21 25.56 6.15
N ASN A 830 -13.41 25.15 7.40
CA ASN A 830 -14.65 24.50 7.86
C ASN A 830 -15.50 25.48 8.67
N LEU A 831 -16.82 25.32 8.57
CA LEU A 831 -17.79 26.06 9.37
C LEU A 831 -18.31 25.15 10.49
N ILE A 832 -17.82 25.36 11.71
CA ILE A 832 -18.02 24.48 12.86
C ILE A 832 -18.80 25.21 13.95
N PHE A 833 -20.11 24.98 14.05
CA PHE A 833 -20.94 25.84 14.90
C PHE A 833 -22.03 25.12 15.67
N GLN A 834 -22.40 25.67 16.83
CA GLN A 834 -23.53 25.20 17.63
C GLN A 834 -23.47 23.71 18.01
N ASN A 835 -22.28 23.12 18.09
CA ASN A 835 -22.11 21.77 18.64
C ASN A 835 -22.25 21.83 20.18
N GLN A 836 -22.82 20.79 20.78
CA GLN A 836 -23.27 20.83 22.19
C GLN A 836 -22.11 20.94 23.19
N LYS A 837 -20.93 20.39 22.85
CA LYS A 837 -19.72 20.43 23.69
C LYS A 837 -18.57 21.20 23.03
N SER A 838 -17.89 20.62 22.06
CA SER A 838 -16.69 21.21 21.46
C SER A 838 -16.85 21.44 19.97
N GLY A 839 -16.26 22.52 19.45
CA GLY A 839 -16.05 22.69 18.01
C GLY A 839 -15.03 21.68 17.49
N LEU A 840 -13.80 21.78 17.97
CA LEU A 840 -12.70 20.87 17.66
C LEU A 840 -12.02 20.41 18.96
N MET A 841 -11.79 19.11 19.09
CA MET A 841 -11.04 18.53 20.21
C MET A 841 -9.95 17.60 19.68
N ALA A 842 -8.69 17.81 20.08
CA ALA A 842 -7.56 16.95 19.72
C ALA A 842 -6.80 16.48 20.97
N SER A 843 -6.47 15.19 21.05
CA SER A 843 -5.69 14.58 22.15
C SER A 843 -4.35 14.00 21.68
N SER A 844 -3.45 13.69 22.62
CA SER A 844 -1.98 13.78 22.46
C SER A 844 -1.23 12.60 21.87
N PHE A 845 -1.89 11.59 21.33
CA PHE A 845 -1.20 10.35 20.95
C PHE A 845 -0.86 10.24 19.46
N ASN A 846 -0.84 11.37 18.72
CA ASN A 846 -0.37 11.44 17.34
C ASN A 846 0.80 12.44 17.23
N LEU A 847 1.90 12.09 16.56
CA LEU A 847 3.06 12.99 16.32
C LEU A 847 2.93 13.84 15.06
N SER A 848 1.86 13.66 14.28
CA SER A 848 1.55 14.50 13.11
C SER A 848 1.34 15.95 13.54
N ARG A 849 1.72 16.91 12.70
CA ARG A 849 1.36 18.31 12.96
C ARG A 849 -0.13 18.47 12.68
N LEU A 850 -0.80 19.26 13.52
CA LEU A 850 -2.20 19.60 13.35
C LEU A 850 -2.32 21.03 12.83
N LEU A 851 -2.81 21.20 11.61
CA LEU A 851 -3.01 22.48 10.96
C LEU A 851 -4.50 22.83 11.04
N ILE A 852 -4.84 23.86 11.84
CA ILE A 852 -6.20 24.40 11.97
C ILE A 852 -6.19 25.80 11.37
N ILE A 853 -6.61 25.90 10.11
CA ILE A 853 -6.39 27.11 9.30
C ILE A 853 -7.71 27.60 8.71
N ASN A 854 -7.99 28.89 8.83
CA ASN A 854 -9.09 29.53 8.10
C ASN A 854 -10.50 28.99 8.42
N ASN A 855 -10.75 28.50 9.63
CA ASN A 855 -12.05 27.97 10.02
C ASN A 855 -12.89 29.04 10.74
N THR A 856 -14.23 28.96 10.64
CA THR A 856 -15.14 29.67 11.54
C THR A 856 -15.69 28.68 12.57
N ILE A 857 -15.38 28.92 13.85
CA ILE A 857 -15.74 28.06 14.99
C ILE A 857 -16.57 28.86 15.99
N ASP A 858 -17.90 28.73 15.92
CA ASP A 858 -18.80 29.63 16.63
C ASP A 858 -19.86 28.94 17.51
N SER A 859 -20.17 29.53 18.67
CA SER A 859 -21.31 29.12 19.50
C SER A 859 -21.31 27.65 19.95
N ASN A 860 -20.13 27.02 20.09
CA ASN A 860 -20.00 25.65 20.58
C ASN A 860 -19.99 25.60 22.12
N GLY A 861 -20.41 24.46 22.68
CA GLY A 861 -20.42 24.23 24.13
C GLY A 861 -21.72 24.59 24.85
N ARG A 862 -22.86 24.52 24.18
CA ARG A 862 -24.16 24.93 24.78
C ARG A 862 -24.54 24.23 26.10
N GLU A 863 -23.97 23.08 26.42
CA GLU A 863 -24.14 22.43 27.74
C GLU A 863 -23.19 23.05 28.77
N LYS A 864 -23.65 23.18 30.04
CA LYS A 864 -22.96 23.80 31.20
C LYS A 864 -21.41 23.88 31.11
N PRO A 865 -20.78 24.99 31.56
CA PRO A 865 -19.32 25.16 31.49
C PRO A 865 -18.57 23.92 31.98
N SER A 866 -17.84 23.27 31.09
CA SER A 866 -17.02 22.09 31.39
C SER A 866 -15.72 22.17 30.61
N ARG A 867 -14.65 21.52 31.10
CA ARG A 867 -13.35 21.49 30.40
C ARG A 867 -13.38 20.76 29.04
N GLN A 868 -14.53 20.16 28.70
CA GLN A 868 -14.81 19.52 27.42
C GLN A 868 -15.61 20.43 26.47
N ALA A 869 -15.94 21.65 26.91
CA ALA A 869 -16.73 22.62 26.15
C ALA A 869 -15.86 23.80 25.71
N GLY A 870 -16.01 24.25 24.45
CA GLY A 870 -15.20 25.34 23.89
C GLY A 870 -15.08 25.30 22.37
N GLY A 871 -14.27 26.22 21.83
CA GLY A 871 -13.95 26.30 20.40
C GLY A 871 -12.96 25.21 20.00
N ILE A 872 -11.67 25.43 20.27
CA ILE A 872 -10.57 24.50 20.03
C ILE A 872 -10.01 24.00 21.36
N ILE A 873 -10.02 22.69 21.55
CA ILE A 873 -9.51 22.02 22.76
C ILE A 873 -8.36 21.10 22.38
N LEU A 874 -7.16 21.40 22.87
CA LEU A 874 -5.97 20.61 22.65
C LEU A 874 -5.52 19.95 23.94
N GLY A 875 -5.23 18.66 23.87
CA GLY A 875 -4.66 17.90 24.97
C GLY A 875 -5.65 17.53 26.06
N TRP A 876 -6.95 17.37 25.79
CA TRP A 876 -7.87 16.83 26.80
C TRP A 876 -8.26 15.38 26.47
N PRO A 877 -8.30 14.45 27.45
CA PRO A 877 -7.97 14.60 28.87
C PRO A 877 -6.46 14.47 29.18
N TRP A 878 -5.61 14.30 28.17
CA TRP A 878 -4.17 14.06 28.31
C TRP A 878 -3.36 15.19 27.70
N PRO A 879 -2.33 15.74 28.36
CA PRO A 879 -1.59 16.92 27.88
C PRO A 879 -1.07 16.76 26.45
N ALA A 880 -1.33 17.72 25.57
CA ALA A 880 -0.93 17.68 24.15
C ALA A 880 0.60 17.56 23.98
N ARG A 881 1.05 16.65 23.12
CA ARG A 881 2.47 16.38 22.81
C ARG A 881 2.80 16.47 21.32
N PHE A 882 2.01 17.25 20.58
CA PHE A 882 2.17 17.50 19.15
C PHE A 882 2.36 18.99 18.87
N GLU A 883 2.76 19.30 17.65
CA GLU A 883 2.77 20.67 17.14
C GLU A 883 1.40 20.99 16.53
N ALA A 884 0.83 22.14 16.89
CA ALA A 884 -0.37 22.65 16.25
C ALA A 884 -0.17 24.07 15.75
N VAL A 885 -0.66 24.32 14.54
CA VAL A 885 -0.73 25.64 13.92
C VAL A 885 -2.20 26.06 13.89
N ILE A 886 -2.52 27.15 14.57
CA ILE A 886 -3.85 27.74 14.62
C ILE A 886 -3.74 29.15 14.06
N GLN A 887 -4.16 29.33 12.81
CA GLN A 887 -4.03 30.61 12.12
C GLN A 887 -5.26 30.93 11.27
N ASN A 888 -5.55 32.22 11.14
CA ASN A 888 -6.59 32.75 10.27
C ASN A 888 -8.02 32.31 10.62
N ASN A 889 -8.27 31.83 11.85
CA ASN A 889 -9.58 31.34 12.26
C ASN A 889 -10.42 32.44 12.92
N VAL A 890 -11.74 32.35 12.82
CA VAL A 890 -12.70 33.12 13.64
C VAL A 890 -13.30 32.18 14.68
N ILE A 891 -12.99 32.39 15.95
CA ILE A 891 -13.33 31.49 17.07
C ILE A 891 -14.13 32.29 18.12
N THR A 892 -15.45 32.23 18.05
CA THR A 892 -16.31 33.18 18.76
C THR A 892 -17.49 32.55 19.49
N ASN A 893 -17.99 33.25 20.51
CA ASN A 893 -19.23 32.90 21.22
C ASN A 893 -19.25 31.49 21.84
N ASN A 894 -18.10 30.86 22.06
CA ASN A 894 -18.05 29.52 22.64
C ASN A 894 -18.19 29.61 24.17
N SER A 895 -18.96 28.70 24.78
CA SER A 895 -19.24 28.72 26.22
C SER A 895 -18.06 28.33 27.12
N GLY A 896 -16.95 27.90 26.51
CA GLY A 896 -15.69 27.59 27.16
C GLY A 896 -14.56 28.39 26.54
N ALA A 897 -13.34 27.86 26.56
CA ALA A 897 -12.21 28.57 25.97
C ALA A 897 -12.37 28.68 24.44
N GLY A 898 -11.95 29.80 23.85
CA GLY A 898 -11.75 29.90 22.40
C GLY A 898 -10.66 28.92 21.97
N VAL A 899 -9.47 29.03 22.59
CA VAL A 899 -8.39 28.04 22.49
C VAL A 899 -7.99 27.57 23.89
N LEU A 900 -8.15 26.28 24.17
CA LEU A 900 -7.65 25.61 25.36
C LEU A 900 -6.45 24.74 25.00
N ASN A 901 -5.27 25.08 25.54
CA ASN A 901 -4.08 24.24 25.51
C ASN A 901 -3.91 23.56 26.87
N TYR A 902 -4.41 22.34 27.02
CA TYR A 902 -4.42 21.69 28.32
C TYR A 902 -3.02 21.20 28.73
N PRO A 903 -2.46 21.67 29.87
CA PRO A 903 -1.12 21.33 30.32
C PRO A 903 -0.99 19.96 30.98
N GLY A 904 -2.10 19.25 31.20
CA GLY A 904 -2.14 18.03 32.01
C GLY A 904 -2.51 18.31 33.48
N PRO A 905 -2.82 17.26 34.27
CA PRO A 905 -2.85 17.38 35.72
C PRO A 905 -1.43 17.67 36.20
N GLN A 906 -1.19 18.84 36.82
CA GLN A 906 0.07 19.11 37.50
C GLN A 906 0.28 18.07 38.60
N ASP A 907 1.50 17.57 38.75
CA ASP A 907 1.94 16.87 39.94
C ASP A 907 1.88 17.87 41.11
N VAL A 908 0.77 17.92 41.84
CA VAL A 908 0.56 18.80 43.01
C VAL A 908 1.34 18.27 44.22
N ARG A 909 2.63 18.01 44.03
CA ARG A 909 3.62 17.81 45.09
C ARG A 909 4.92 18.49 44.68
N GLY A 910 4.97 19.83 44.79
CA GLY A 910 6.26 20.53 44.90
C GLY A 910 6.45 21.87 44.21
N ALA A 911 5.49 22.40 43.43
CA ALA A 911 5.62 23.75 42.90
C ALA A 911 4.97 24.75 43.86
N GLY A 912 5.77 25.30 44.78
CA GLY A 912 5.40 26.46 45.58
C GLY A 912 5.15 27.69 44.71
N ASP A 913 4.59 28.73 45.33
CA ASP A 913 4.08 29.98 44.75
C ASP A 913 5.07 30.82 43.90
N GLU A 914 6.25 30.31 43.56
CA GLU A 914 7.27 30.99 42.75
C GLU A 914 7.02 30.89 41.24
N ALA A 915 6.42 29.81 40.73
CA ALA A 915 6.14 29.66 39.28
C ALA A 915 5.03 30.61 38.76
N ALA A 916 4.20 31.15 39.65
CA ALA A 916 3.18 32.14 39.31
C ALA A 916 3.72 33.58 39.28
N ALA A 917 4.89 33.83 39.85
CA ALA A 917 5.50 35.16 39.95
C ALA A 917 6.36 35.53 38.72
N GLU A 918 7.01 34.56 38.07
CA GLU A 918 7.80 34.80 36.84
C GLU A 918 6.95 35.10 35.59
N ALA A 919 5.64 34.83 35.64
CA ALA A 919 4.72 35.10 34.54
C ALA A 919 4.34 36.59 34.34
N ARG A 920 4.72 37.50 35.27
CA ARG A 920 4.30 38.91 35.25
C ARG A 920 5.36 39.93 34.86
N GLY A 921 6.59 39.53 34.54
CA GLY A 921 7.63 40.52 34.26
C GLY A 921 8.83 40.00 33.48
N ALA A 922 8.72 39.96 32.15
CA ALA A 922 9.81 40.23 31.20
C ALA A 922 9.32 39.99 29.77
N ALA A 923 9.27 41.05 28.97
CA ALA A 923 9.13 40.97 27.52
C ALA A 923 10.36 40.24 26.95
N ALA A 924 10.15 39.13 26.24
CA ALA A 924 11.17 38.45 25.47
C ALA A 924 11.06 38.87 23.98
N PRO A 925 12.15 38.79 23.20
CA PRO A 925 12.14 39.18 21.79
C PRO A 925 11.22 38.26 20.97
N ALA A 926 10.58 38.81 19.93
CA ALA A 926 9.71 38.07 19.03
C ALA A 926 10.44 36.90 18.36
N GLY A 927 9.91 35.67 18.49
CA GLY A 927 10.36 34.50 17.71
C GLY A 927 10.56 33.18 18.47
N GLU A 928 10.56 33.15 19.81
CA GLU A 928 10.70 31.90 20.57
C GLU A 928 9.49 31.60 21.47
N SER A 929 8.84 30.45 21.27
CA SER A 929 7.70 30.00 22.09
C SER A 929 8.16 29.61 23.50
N LYS A 930 7.84 30.42 24.53
CA LYS A 930 7.99 30.03 25.93
C LYS A 930 7.12 28.80 26.23
N ARG A 931 7.71 27.75 26.81
CA ARG A 931 7.01 26.53 27.26
C ARG A 931 6.09 26.86 28.44
N LEU A 932 4.79 26.95 28.19
CA LEU A 932 3.74 26.66 29.17
C LEU A 932 3.22 25.25 28.83
N GLY A 933 2.96 24.39 29.81
CA GLY A 933 2.63 22.97 29.56
C GLY A 933 1.51 22.77 28.51
N GLY A 934 1.63 21.74 27.65
CA GLY A 934 0.66 21.46 26.58
C GLY A 934 1.30 21.27 25.20
N ALA A 935 0.51 21.39 24.13
CA ALA A 935 0.99 21.31 22.74
C ALA A 935 1.96 22.45 22.43
N LYS A 936 2.87 22.23 21.48
CA LYS A 936 3.67 23.30 20.91
C LYS A 936 2.79 24.07 19.92
N LEU A 937 2.45 25.31 20.24
CA LEU A 937 1.51 26.11 19.47
C LEU A 937 2.20 27.19 18.65
N LEU A 938 1.82 27.27 17.39
CA LEU A 938 1.91 28.49 16.59
C LEU A 938 0.49 29.05 16.49
N LEU A 939 0.24 30.13 17.22
CA LEU A 939 -1.04 30.85 17.22
C LEU A 939 -0.76 32.25 16.66
N SER A 940 -1.56 32.71 15.69
CA SER A 940 -1.47 34.08 15.16
C SER A 940 -2.61 34.40 14.21
N HIS A 941 -2.97 35.67 14.06
CA HIS A 941 -3.96 36.16 13.10
C HIS A 941 -5.31 35.42 13.23
N ASN A 942 -5.81 35.22 14.45
CA ASN A 942 -7.14 34.66 14.70
C ASN A 942 -8.06 35.74 15.30
N ASN A 943 -9.37 35.61 15.13
CA ASN A 943 -10.34 36.41 15.87
C ASN A 943 -10.91 35.59 17.04
N LEU A 944 -10.66 36.01 18.28
CA LEU A 944 -11.19 35.38 19.48
C LEU A 944 -12.09 36.36 20.24
N TRP A 945 -13.39 36.19 20.13
CA TRP A 945 -14.36 37.13 20.70
C TRP A 945 -15.51 36.44 21.43
N ASN A 946 -15.87 36.99 22.59
CA ASN A 946 -17.01 36.56 23.40
C ASN A 946 -17.00 35.06 23.76
N ASN A 947 -15.80 34.49 23.93
CA ASN A 947 -15.64 33.18 24.57
C ASN A 947 -15.57 33.37 26.10
N THR A 948 -15.91 32.36 26.88
CA THR A 948 -15.78 32.44 28.36
C THR A 948 -14.36 32.78 28.79
N GLU A 949 -13.38 32.21 28.09
CA GLU A 949 -11.98 32.62 28.11
C GLU A 949 -11.48 32.61 26.66
N ASN A 950 -10.80 33.64 26.17
CA ASN A 950 -10.27 33.59 24.80
C ASN A 950 -9.09 32.61 24.70
N TYR A 951 -8.17 32.67 25.67
CA TYR A 951 -7.01 31.78 25.76
C TYR A 951 -6.99 31.10 27.13
N SER A 952 -6.74 29.79 27.14
CA SER A 952 -6.58 29.02 28.37
C SER A 952 -5.40 28.06 28.21
N GLY A 953 -4.44 28.09 29.15
CA GLY A 953 -3.19 27.30 29.06
C GLY A 953 -2.22 27.71 27.95
N CYS A 954 -2.46 28.85 27.29
CA CYS A 954 -1.59 29.46 26.29
C CYS A 954 -1.62 30.99 26.44
N LEU A 955 -0.60 31.66 25.90
CA LEU A 955 -0.58 33.13 25.84
C LEU A 955 -1.40 33.61 24.64
N ALA A 956 -1.89 34.84 24.74
CA ALA A 956 -2.42 35.54 23.57
C ALA A 956 -1.31 35.67 22.52
N ALA A 957 -1.65 35.49 21.24
CA ALA A 957 -0.72 35.68 20.16
C ALA A 957 -0.68 37.13 19.68
N ASP A 958 0.47 37.55 19.17
CA ASP A 958 0.59 38.81 18.44
C ASP A 958 -0.28 38.75 17.18
N GLN A 959 -1.00 39.85 16.88
CA GLN A 959 -1.93 40.00 15.73
C GLN A 959 -3.29 39.27 15.84
N ASP A 960 -3.63 38.65 16.98
CA ASP A 960 -5.01 38.15 17.19
C ASP A 960 -5.99 39.31 17.49
N ILE A 961 -7.21 39.21 16.95
CA ILE A 961 -8.27 40.21 17.08
C ILE A 961 -9.23 39.79 18.19
N LEU A 962 -9.45 40.65 19.18
CA LEU A 962 -10.42 40.43 20.27
C LEU A 962 -11.62 41.36 20.14
N GLN A 963 -12.25 41.40 18.97
CA GLN A 963 -13.41 42.23 18.67
C GLN A 963 -14.51 41.41 17.99
N ASP A 964 -15.75 41.86 18.08
CA ASP A 964 -16.90 41.24 17.41
C ASP A 964 -16.63 41.07 15.91
N PRO A 965 -16.73 39.86 15.33
CA PRO A 965 -16.56 39.62 13.90
C PRO A 965 -17.67 40.26 13.06
N LEU A 966 -18.75 40.74 13.67
CA LEU A 966 -19.85 41.42 12.97
C LEU A 966 -20.49 40.57 11.89
N PHE A 967 -20.83 39.33 12.27
CA PHE A 967 -21.50 38.42 11.38
C PHE A 967 -22.89 38.94 10.97
N ILE A 968 -23.21 38.77 9.69
CA ILE A 968 -24.45 39.13 9.03
C ILE A 968 -25.06 37.87 8.43
N ALA A 969 -26.36 37.70 8.66
CA ALA A 969 -27.11 36.64 8.01
C ALA A 969 -27.50 37.05 6.58
N LYS A 970 -27.25 36.16 5.61
CA LYS A 970 -27.65 36.33 4.21
C LYS A 970 -28.78 35.41 3.77
N GLY A 971 -29.29 34.58 4.68
CA GLY A 971 -30.46 33.75 4.42
C GLY A 971 -30.98 33.08 5.69
N PRO A 972 -32.07 32.32 5.58
CA PRO A 972 -32.73 31.69 6.73
C PRO A 972 -31.91 30.51 7.29
N GLN A 973 -31.00 29.95 6.49
CA GLN A 973 -30.29 28.74 6.87
C GLN A 973 -29.25 28.97 7.95
N PRO A 974 -29.04 28.01 8.89
CA PRO A 974 -28.13 28.19 10.02
C PRO A 974 -26.69 28.52 9.62
N TRP A 975 -26.21 27.97 8.49
CA TRP A 975 -24.87 28.20 7.97
C TRP A 975 -24.70 29.52 7.21
N MET A 976 -25.80 30.18 6.78
CA MET A 976 -25.76 31.48 6.09
C MET A 976 -25.62 32.68 7.05
N ARG A 977 -25.24 32.43 8.31
CA ARG A 977 -25.22 33.42 9.37
C ARG A 977 -23.86 34.07 9.60
N TYR A 978 -22.83 33.61 8.90
CA TYR A 978 -21.43 33.93 9.23
C TYR A 978 -20.72 34.75 8.15
N PHE A 979 -21.45 35.61 7.43
CA PHE A 979 -20.83 36.59 6.52
C PHE A 979 -20.31 37.79 7.30
N LEU A 980 -19.10 38.25 7.03
CA LEU A 980 -18.52 39.45 7.64
C LEU A 980 -19.24 40.70 7.13
N SER A 981 -19.50 41.69 8.00
CA SER A 981 -20.16 42.93 7.58
C SER A 981 -19.26 43.86 6.76
N GLN A 982 -19.83 44.55 5.77
CA GLN A 982 -19.16 45.64 5.04
C GLN A 982 -20.07 46.86 4.92
N THR A 983 -19.52 48.06 5.12
CA THR A 983 -20.19 49.32 4.80
C THR A 983 -20.57 49.38 3.32
N ALA A 984 -19.74 48.79 2.45
CA ALA A 984 -20.01 48.62 1.02
C ALA A 984 -21.28 47.79 0.73
N ALA A 985 -21.68 46.89 1.63
CA ALA A 985 -22.93 46.12 1.57
C ALA A 985 -24.09 46.76 2.37
N GLY A 986 -23.93 48.00 2.85
CA GLY A 986 -24.96 48.75 3.57
C GLY A 986 -25.01 48.50 5.08
N GLN A 987 -24.00 47.84 5.67
CA GLN A 987 -23.90 47.70 7.13
C GLN A 987 -23.28 48.96 7.77
N SER A 988 -23.52 49.16 9.06
CA SER A 988 -23.07 50.36 9.79
C SER A 988 -21.55 50.42 10.05
N ARG A 989 -20.84 49.29 9.93
CA ARG A 989 -19.39 49.18 10.13
C ARG A 989 -18.82 47.96 9.39
N ASN A 990 -17.55 48.04 9.01
CA ASN A 990 -16.78 46.90 8.48
C ASN A 990 -16.41 45.96 9.62
N SER A 991 -16.46 44.66 9.35
CA SER A 991 -15.92 43.64 10.25
C SER A 991 -14.42 43.84 10.45
N PRO A 992 -13.90 43.66 11.67
CA PRO A 992 -12.46 43.67 11.93
C PRO A 992 -11.74 42.46 11.32
N CYS A 993 -12.48 41.43 10.87
CA CYS A 993 -11.92 40.22 10.26
C CYS A 993 -11.63 40.35 8.76
N VAL A 994 -12.06 41.46 8.14
CA VAL A 994 -11.82 41.73 6.72
C VAL A 994 -10.35 42.12 6.51
N ASP A 995 -9.70 41.53 5.51
CA ASP A 995 -8.30 41.75 5.11
C ASP A 995 -7.28 41.52 6.25
N ALA A 996 -7.62 40.68 7.24
CA ALA A 996 -6.87 40.55 8.49
C ALA A 996 -6.05 39.25 8.63
N ALA A 997 -6.07 38.37 7.63
CA ALA A 997 -5.35 37.09 7.67
C ALA A 997 -3.84 37.23 7.37
N GLY A 998 -3.03 36.35 7.97
CA GLY A 998 -1.59 36.30 7.74
C GLY A 998 -1.18 35.58 6.43
N GLN A 999 -0.05 35.97 5.83
CA GLN A 999 0.46 35.48 4.54
C GLN A 999 0.82 33.97 4.50
N VAL A 1000 1.04 33.34 5.65
CA VAL A 1000 1.47 31.92 5.76
C VAL A 1000 0.39 30.94 5.27
N ALA A 1001 -0.89 31.31 5.29
CA ALA A 1001 -1.96 30.43 4.82
C ALA A 1001 -1.99 30.25 3.29
N ALA A 1002 -1.55 31.24 2.52
CA ALA A 1002 -1.48 31.17 1.06
C ALA A 1002 -0.34 30.27 0.54
N THR A 1003 0.67 30.01 1.38
CA THR A 1003 1.86 29.22 1.03
C THR A 1003 1.74 27.74 1.40
N LEU A 1004 0.79 27.35 2.26
CA LEU A 1004 0.65 25.98 2.77
C LEU A 1004 -0.51 25.17 2.17
N SER A 1005 -1.48 25.79 1.49
CA SER A 1005 -2.67 25.07 0.99
C SER A 1005 -2.93 25.27 -0.51
N PRO A 1006 -3.03 24.18 -1.30
CA PRO A 1006 -3.53 24.21 -2.68
C PRO A 1006 -4.96 24.75 -2.82
N TYR A 1007 -5.76 24.73 -1.74
CA TYR A 1007 -7.19 25.02 -1.75
C TYR A 1007 -7.53 26.52 -1.76
N LEU A 1008 -6.64 27.35 -1.21
CA LEU A 1008 -6.79 28.82 -1.21
C LEU A 1008 -6.07 29.48 -2.41
N LYS A 1009 -5.70 28.70 -3.43
CA LYS A 1009 -5.06 29.25 -4.64
C LYS A 1009 -6.04 30.00 -5.54
N ASN A 1010 -7.35 29.77 -5.41
CA ASN A 1010 -8.40 30.38 -6.24
C ASN A 1010 -9.37 31.23 -5.41
N LEU A 1011 -8.86 32.21 -4.65
CA LEU A 1011 -9.66 33.09 -3.79
C LEU A 1011 -10.74 33.87 -4.54
N ALA A 1012 -10.60 34.03 -5.86
CA ALA A 1012 -11.56 34.74 -6.72
C ALA A 1012 -12.97 34.10 -6.76
N GLN A 1013 -13.12 32.84 -6.33
CA GLN A 1013 -14.40 32.12 -6.33
C GLN A 1013 -15.07 32.08 -4.96
N TYR A 1014 -14.39 32.56 -3.92
CA TYR A 1014 -14.85 32.45 -2.54
C TYR A 1014 -15.05 33.81 -1.90
N THR A 1015 -16.04 33.91 -1.02
CA THR A 1015 -16.32 35.12 -0.26
C THR A 1015 -16.61 34.78 1.20
N THR A 1016 -16.09 35.60 2.08
CA THR A 1016 -16.43 35.71 3.52
C THR A 1016 -17.41 36.87 3.76
N ARG A 1017 -17.63 37.70 2.74
CA ARG A 1017 -18.15 39.06 2.88
C ARG A 1017 -19.63 39.15 2.55
N ALA A 1018 -20.35 39.98 3.29
CA ALA A 1018 -21.74 40.30 3.03
C ALA A 1018 -21.96 41.07 1.71
N ASP A 1019 -20.94 41.67 1.10
CA ASP A 1019 -21.04 42.20 -0.27
C ASP A 1019 -20.87 41.12 -1.35
N LEU A 1020 -20.62 39.87 -0.96
CA LEU A 1020 -20.37 38.71 -1.82
C LEU A 1020 -19.16 38.87 -2.75
N LYS A 1021 -18.28 39.84 -2.46
CA LYS A 1021 -17.06 40.04 -3.24
C LYS A 1021 -15.97 39.07 -2.78
N PRO A 1022 -15.19 38.51 -3.72
CA PRO A 1022 -13.98 37.78 -3.40
C PRO A 1022 -12.88 38.67 -2.82
N ASP A 1023 -11.90 38.05 -2.16
CA ASP A 1023 -10.73 38.75 -1.63
C ASP A 1023 -9.80 39.22 -2.77
N ALA A 1024 -9.29 40.45 -2.68
CA ALA A 1024 -8.59 41.12 -3.79
C ALA A 1024 -7.07 41.27 -3.60
N ALA A 1025 -6.51 41.00 -2.41
CA ALA A 1025 -5.06 40.98 -2.14
C ALA A 1025 -4.69 40.46 -0.74
N ALA A 1026 -5.45 40.85 0.29
CA ALA A 1026 -5.33 40.33 1.65
C ALA A 1026 -6.51 39.39 1.92
N LEU A 1027 -6.25 38.27 2.60
CA LEU A 1027 -7.25 37.26 2.89
C LEU A 1027 -8.08 37.68 4.12
N ASP A 1028 -9.38 37.43 4.10
CA ASP A 1028 -10.25 37.59 5.27
C ASP A 1028 -10.04 36.46 6.29
N LEU A 1029 -10.40 36.68 7.56
CA LEU A 1029 -10.40 35.60 8.55
C LEU A 1029 -11.67 34.74 8.45
N GLY A 1030 -11.51 33.44 8.69
CA GLY A 1030 -12.62 32.51 8.87
C GLY A 1030 -13.09 31.82 7.59
N PHE A 1031 -14.27 31.21 7.64
CA PHE A 1031 -14.83 30.37 6.59
C PHE A 1031 -15.21 31.16 5.33
N HIS A 1032 -14.57 30.79 4.23
CA HIS A 1032 -14.82 31.26 2.87
C HIS A 1032 -15.88 30.39 2.20
N TYR A 1033 -17.01 31.01 1.87
CA TYR A 1033 -18.11 30.39 1.12
C TYR A 1033 -17.78 30.37 -0.37
N LEU A 1034 -18.18 29.33 -1.09
CA LEU A 1034 -18.27 29.42 -2.55
C LEU A 1034 -19.32 30.46 -2.92
N ALA A 1035 -18.94 31.44 -3.75
CA ALA A 1035 -19.86 32.51 -4.16
C ALA A 1035 -21.09 31.95 -4.90
N ALA A 1036 -20.94 30.84 -5.63
CA ALA A 1036 -22.01 30.13 -6.33
C ALA A 1036 -23.07 29.49 -5.41
N GLU A 1037 -22.71 29.17 -4.16
CA GLU A 1037 -23.62 28.57 -3.18
C GLU A 1037 -24.42 29.61 -2.37
N CYS A 1038 -24.03 30.89 -2.46
CA CYS A 1038 -24.64 32.01 -1.74
C CYS A 1038 -26.02 32.35 -2.31
N GLY A 1039 -27.06 31.62 -1.89
CA GLY A 1039 -28.45 31.86 -2.29
C GLY A 1039 -29.31 30.60 -2.46
N GLN A 1040 -28.72 29.39 -2.37
CA GLN A 1040 -29.46 28.14 -2.50
C GLN A 1040 -29.98 27.63 -1.14
N ASP A 1041 -31.24 27.18 -1.11
CA ASP A 1041 -31.87 26.57 0.07
C ASP A 1041 -31.53 25.07 0.17
N LEU A 1042 -30.31 24.73 0.59
CA LEU A 1042 -29.82 23.34 0.65
C LEU A 1042 -30.70 22.39 1.50
N PRO A 1043 -31.36 22.81 2.60
CA PRO A 1043 -32.33 21.96 3.31
C PRO A 1043 -33.65 21.73 2.59
N ALA A 1044 -34.05 22.58 1.63
CA ALA A 1044 -35.17 22.26 0.75
C ALA A 1044 -34.86 21.06 -0.14
N LEU A 1045 -33.61 20.88 -0.58
CA LEU A 1045 -33.15 19.70 -1.34
C LEU A 1045 -33.19 18.41 -0.50
N VAL A 1046 -32.86 18.50 0.79
CA VAL A 1046 -32.97 17.38 1.74
C VAL A 1046 -34.44 17.08 2.05
N LYS A 1047 -35.28 18.11 2.22
CA LYS A 1047 -36.73 17.94 2.35
C LYS A 1047 -37.34 17.33 1.09
N GLU A 1048 -36.96 17.78 -0.09
CA GLU A 1048 -37.45 17.26 -1.37
C GLU A 1048 -37.00 15.81 -1.60
N LYS A 1049 -35.77 15.45 -1.19
CA LYS A 1049 -35.29 14.05 -1.19
C LYS A 1049 -35.94 13.16 -0.12
N LEU A 1050 -36.38 13.73 1.02
CA LEU A 1050 -37.08 13.00 2.10
C LEU A 1050 -38.60 12.90 1.84
N GLU A 1051 -39.22 13.93 1.27
CA GLU A 1051 -40.66 14.05 1.00
C GLU A 1051 -41.02 13.48 -0.39
N GLY A 1052 -40.09 13.51 -1.36
CA GLY A 1052 -40.23 12.89 -2.68
C GLY A 1052 -40.28 11.36 -2.66
N GLY A 1053 -40.04 10.73 -1.51
CA GLY A 1053 -40.26 9.30 -1.28
C GLY A 1053 -41.71 8.90 -0.99
N GLN A 1054 -42.66 9.86 -1.02
CA GLN A 1054 -44.10 9.61 -0.84
C GLN A 1054 -44.98 9.98 -2.07
N LYS A 1055 -44.42 10.09 -3.28
CA LYS A 1055 -45.22 10.25 -4.50
C LYS A 1055 -45.01 9.14 -5.52
#